data_AF-A0A2D5VJ01-F1
#
_entry.id   AF-A0A2D5VJ01-F1
#
_cell.length_a   1.000
_cell.length_b   1.000
_cell.length_c   1.000
_cell.angle_alpha   90.00
_cell.angle_beta   90.00
_cell.angle_gamma   90.00
#
_symmetry.space_group_name_H-M   'P 1'
#
loop_
_entity.id
_entity.type
_entity.pdbx_description
1 polymer ?
#
loop_
_entity_poly.entity_id
_entity_poly.type
_entity_poly.pdbx_seq_one_letter_code
_entity_poly.pdbx_strand_id
1 'polypeptide(L)'
;MNSLYFAQPQWFHLLWAVAAFLGMMIWLEKRAGGDLSQFMHPLLQSRLVRAISPTRRYLRIILLGLCGFFLTLSLMRPQWGVQFVATPRVGAEIMVCLDVSKSMLAEDVAPSRLGRAKVELTDLLTYLSGDQVGLIAFAGRASVLSPLTPDFGFLRLVLDQAGPHSVVRGGTRLEEPIRKAVAGFGDTADISRSILLITDGEDHDSFPLEAAKEAAERGIRILSIGFGDENGSEVMMSDPKTGARSVLRDSDGKIVTSRLDGDLLREIALLTEGAYIPAGTGVLDLKSIFDTHIASLTRGKMDGRGRTVRNDAFQITLLLGLLCLLGAVISTIGGGYNPRTISAMADATTASKGTNGHSNRNTVLSLLAFSITTGVIMTLLSLLPGSLVAQQEDKKPVVIFSDEPEEVLEVETDPAEAESEQYAEEEEKDARALYNQALQKFDTNSWEQARRLFQEARRLASTDGVVRFNATYNLGWVDVKKADDLLETDPAAALESLYRAADWFREAVTLREDIDTRHNLEVVLQRAMVLADSLEKKQADDLLARISQNITIQREFLDVVRQEVDLEEVETYTSEQLRGQLRSLAVQQLEVLSQSQQLTKTAGREVDALRGKTESEQTPEDKMRVAQIEGLLHYLHRAQERMGQARRRLRTSQTERAYRRAAIALAELKRGRDQLLDPVARIDALLGDGMELIQQTAVKTADNTGKLSLKTASKLPAWLTQEYLVESQTSLSERVQELHQGLSAGLAGEVEETSAVPPRQQQLIENLRLAVPRLGTAGEKFTQALAKLEQPQFEEAFGLQNEGMTALAAAREIFLDLRQLVELVYQDQLRIRRYLDPSTAERDTLAALKRSGGNSGRDSSSRKGNSLRQIAEYFPLVSEFQQKNLERAERLAKLIQLAQKELRMVQQQLEAQSAQQPPSGSQPSSGLPQQAQPGQAPEQAEQMAAREERLQEAEKLRKQALTEFSYNQKILTGLMTKADKSTPSTAMLKPLRSSVKDSIKTIEQLRRLFFSLIEHLRETTQKQVELGDETRDVVTLAKTATDAETAARMGPLSSRQGTLSTVTGAIAEALSKESQQIAQQPPNQGGSGDSGQMVEKYLQAGQLVGEATVKMYGVASMMTEEKIPLEEISPQQKAASEDLIRALALLQPPQPEPQQDQQQKQKKSQQQEQQKADEPQQQDVDRRSDGDMNQMLQGVRDREAQRRQDQQERQKQSAGYQPVEKDW
;
A
#
# COMPACT_ATOMS: atom_id res chain seq x y z
N MET A 1 13.34 -36.37 -28.66
CA MET A 1 14.14 -37.58 -28.93
C MET A 1 15.56 -37.38 -28.40
N ASN A 2 16.05 -38.34 -27.62
CA ASN A 2 17.30 -38.29 -26.83
C ASN A 2 18.55 -38.57 -27.67
N SER A 3 19.11 -37.58 -28.38
CA SER A 3 20.41 -37.74 -29.05
C SER A 3 21.55 -37.25 -28.15
N LEU A 4 22.39 -38.17 -27.67
CA LEU A 4 23.66 -37.84 -27.01
C LEU A 4 24.58 -37.14 -28.02
N TYR A 5 25.11 -35.96 -27.68
CA TYR A 5 26.00 -35.19 -28.55
C TYR A 5 27.34 -34.94 -27.87
N PHE A 6 28.44 -34.99 -28.61
CA PHE A 6 29.77 -34.65 -28.10
C PHE A 6 30.17 -33.27 -28.58
N ALA A 7 30.40 -32.32 -27.66
CA ALA A 7 30.74 -30.95 -28.04
C ALA A 7 32.13 -30.84 -28.68
N GLN A 8 33.05 -31.73 -28.33
CA GLN A 8 34.43 -31.72 -28.83
C GLN A 8 34.88 -33.14 -29.23
N PRO A 9 34.36 -33.70 -30.35
CA PRO A 9 34.66 -35.06 -30.76
C PRO A 9 36.13 -35.29 -31.13
N GLN A 10 36.87 -34.22 -31.45
CA GLN A 10 38.30 -34.24 -31.77
C GLN A 10 39.19 -34.87 -30.67
N TRP A 11 38.76 -34.83 -29.40
CA TRP A 11 39.50 -35.45 -28.30
C TRP A 11 39.47 -36.98 -28.32
N PHE A 12 38.66 -37.59 -29.18
CA PHE A 12 38.65 -39.04 -29.39
C PHE A 12 40.04 -39.61 -29.73
N HIS A 13 40.87 -38.84 -30.45
CA HIS A 13 42.22 -39.26 -30.82
C HIS A 13 43.16 -39.51 -29.63
N LEU A 14 42.86 -38.94 -28.44
CA LEU A 14 43.62 -39.25 -27.21
C LEU A 14 43.52 -40.72 -26.80
N LEU A 15 42.50 -41.47 -27.23
CA LEU A 15 42.41 -42.89 -26.97
C LEU A 15 43.59 -43.67 -27.57
N TRP A 16 44.14 -43.23 -28.71
CA TRP A 16 45.35 -43.82 -29.28
C TRP A 16 46.58 -43.58 -28.41
N ALA A 17 46.67 -42.39 -27.81
CA ALA A 17 47.73 -42.10 -26.85
C ALA A 17 47.60 -42.94 -25.57
N VAL A 18 46.37 -43.14 -25.06
CA VAL A 18 46.09 -44.04 -23.92
C VAL A 18 46.44 -45.49 -24.27
N ALA A 19 46.08 -45.97 -25.46
CA ALA A 19 46.40 -47.32 -25.92
C ALA A 19 47.93 -47.52 -26.11
N ALA A 20 48.62 -46.54 -26.69
CA ALA A 20 50.08 -46.55 -26.81
C ALA A 20 50.76 -46.55 -25.43
N PHE A 21 50.25 -45.77 -24.48
CA PHE A 21 50.74 -45.74 -23.10
C PHE A 21 50.54 -47.09 -22.40
N LEU A 22 49.37 -47.73 -22.54
CA LEU A 22 49.10 -49.06 -22.01
C LEU A 22 50.00 -50.12 -22.66
N GLY A 23 50.19 -50.06 -23.98
CA GLY A 23 51.10 -50.94 -24.72
C GLY A 23 52.55 -50.77 -24.26
N MET A 24 53.01 -49.53 -24.07
CA MET A 24 54.33 -49.22 -23.54
C MET A 24 54.50 -49.75 -22.12
N MET A 25 53.50 -49.57 -21.25
CA MET A 25 53.51 -50.12 -19.89
C MET A 25 53.64 -51.64 -19.93
N ILE A 26 52.79 -52.36 -20.67
CA ILE A 26 52.85 -53.82 -20.81
C ILE A 26 54.19 -54.28 -21.39
N TRP A 27 54.74 -53.55 -22.37
CA TRP A 27 56.05 -53.85 -22.96
C TRP A 27 57.19 -53.67 -21.94
N LEU A 28 57.20 -52.56 -21.20
CA LEU A 28 58.15 -52.30 -20.11
C LEU A 28 58.01 -53.37 -19.01
N GLU A 29 56.80 -53.86 -18.73
CA GLU A 29 56.60 -54.92 -17.75
C GLU A 29 57.17 -56.26 -18.20
N LYS A 30 56.95 -56.62 -19.47
CA LYS A 30 57.50 -57.84 -20.08
C LYS A 30 59.03 -57.78 -20.15
N ARG A 31 59.59 -56.62 -20.48
CA ARG A 31 61.04 -56.40 -20.56
C ARG A 31 61.71 -56.38 -19.19
N ALA A 32 61.14 -55.69 -18.20
CA ALA A 32 61.65 -55.66 -16.83
C ALA A 32 61.67 -57.04 -16.17
N GLY A 33 60.75 -57.94 -16.54
CA GLY A 33 60.81 -59.34 -16.14
C GLY A 33 62.01 -60.11 -16.71
N GLY A 34 62.42 -59.78 -17.94
CA GLY A 34 63.60 -60.35 -18.61
C GLY A 34 64.93 -59.81 -18.10
N ASP A 35 65.07 -58.49 -17.97
CA ASP A 35 66.33 -57.84 -17.57
C ASP A 35 66.72 -58.17 -16.11
N LEU A 36 65.74 -58.33 -15.21
CA LEU A 36 65.99 -58.72 -13.82
C LEU A 36 66.51 -60.17 -13.70
N SER A 37 66.19 -61.03 -14.68
CA SER A 37 66.69 -62.42 -14.73
C SER A 37 68.12 -62.53 -15.29
N GLN A 38 68.60 -61.50 -15.99
CA GLN A 38 69.98 -61.37 -16.45
C GLN A 38 70.92 -60.82 -15.36
N PHE A 39 70.43 -59.94 -14.48
CA PHE A 39 71.24 -59.34 -13.41
C PHE A 39 71.28 -60.14 -12.10
N MET A 40 70.30 -61.00 -11.83
CA MET A 40 70.22 -61.81 -10.61
C MET A 40 69.70 -63.22 -10.87
N HIS A 41 70.34 -64.22 -10.25
CA HIS A 41 69.93 -65.62 -10.32
C HIS A 41 68.49 -65.81 -9.77
N PRO A 42 67.60 -66.60 -10.42
CA PRO A 42 66.17 -66.71 -10.07
C PRO A 42 65.88 -67.05 -8.60
N LEU A 43 66.81 -67.75 -7.95
CA LEU A 43 66.70 -68.17 -6.55
C LEU A 43 66.96 -67.05 -5.53
N LEU A 44 67.73 -66.01 -5.89
CA LEU A 44 67.98 -64.83 -5.03
C LEU A 44 66.91 -63.75 -5.22
N GLN A 45 66.25 -63.75 -6.37
CA GLN A 45 65.21 -62.81 -6.77
C GLN A 45 63.97 -62.89 -5.85
N SER A 46 63.57 -64.10 -5.44
CA SER A 46 62.40 -64.34 -4.58
C SER A 46 62.61 -63.91 -3.11
N ARG A 47 63.87 -63.71 -2.69
CA ARG A 47 64.24 -63.30 -1.32
C ARG A 47 64.57 -61.81 -1.19
N LEU A 48 65.11 -61.17 -2.23
CA LEU A 48 65.51 -59.75 -2.19
C LEU A 48 64.44 -58.79 -2.72
N VAL A 49 63.58 -59.23 -3.64
CA VAL A 49 62.51 -58.39 -4.22
C VAL A 49 61.17 -58.96 -3.78
N ARG A 50 60.35 -58.16 -3.09
CA ARG A 50 58.98 -58.53 -2.76
C ARG A 50 58.17 -58.59 -4.06
N ALA A 51 58.01 -59.80 -4.61
CA ALA A 51 57.25 -60.01 -5.83
C ALA A 51 55.79 -59.59 -5.60
N ILE A 52 55.39 -58.46 -6.17
CA ILE A 52 53.99 -58.07 -6.27
C ILE A 52 53.33 -59.09 -7.20
N SER A 53 52.23 -59.71 -6.77
CA SER A 53 51.53 -60.74 -7.54
C SER A 53 51.22 -60.23 -8.96
N PRO A 54 51.45 -61.04 -10.02
CA PRO A 54 51.21 -60.62 -11.40
C PRO A 54 49.76 -60.17 -11.62
N THR A 55 48.79 -60.79 -10.93
CA THR A 55 47.36 -60.42 -10.98
C THR A 55 47.10 -58.97 -10.56
N ARG A 56 47.67 -58.52 -9.44
CA ARG A 56 47.57 -57.12 -8.99
C ARG A 56 48.25 -56.14 -9.94
N ARG A 57 49.32 -56.58 -10.59
CA ARG A 57 50.06 -55.79 -11.56
C ARG A 57 49.23 -55.54 -12.83
N TYR A 58 48.63 -56.59 -13.39
CA TYR A 58 47.70 -56.46 -14.52
C TYR A 58 46.42 -55.70 -14.15
N LEU A 59 45.87 -55.93 -12.95
CA LEU A 59 44.69 -55.19 -12.46
C LEU A 59 44.97 -53.69 -12.40
N ARG A 60 46.16 -53.27 -11.94
CA ARG A 60 46.57 -51.86 -11.94
C ARG A 60 46.62 -51.27 -13.35
N ILE A 61 47.20 -51.99 -14.31
CA ILE A 61 47.26 -51.53 -15.71
C ILE A 61 45.84 -51.35 -16.27
N ILE A 62 44.94 -52.30 -15.99
CA ILE A 62 43.54 -52.23 -16.43
C ILE A 62 42.84 -51.01 -15.83
N LEU A 63 43.00 -50.76 -14.52
CA LEU A 63 42.37 -49.60 -13.85
C LEU A 63 42.92 -48.26 -14.36
N LEU A 64 44.23 -48.18 -14.64
CA LEU A 64 44.83 -46.98 -15.26
C LEU A 64 44.32 -46.78 -16.69
N GLY A 65 44.11 -47.86 -17.44
CA GLY A 65 43.50 -47.81 -18.77
C GLY A 65 42.05 -47.32 -18.74
N LEU A 66 41.25 -47.84 -17.79
CA LEU A 66 39.86 -47.41 -17.60
C LEU A 66 39.78 -45.95 -17.16
N CYS A 67 40.70 -45.50 -16.30
CA CYS A 67 40.84 -44.09 -15.93
C CYS A 67 41.12 -43.22 -17.16
N GLY A 68 42.13 -43.58 -17.97
CA GLY A 68 42.46 -42.87 -19.21
C GLY A 68 41.26 -42.78 -20.15
N PHE A 69 40.53 -43.89 -20.33
CA PHE A 69 39.31 -43.94 -21.13
C PHE A 69 38.23 -42.95 -20.65
N PHE A 70 37.88 -42.98 -19.36
CA PHE A 70 36.85 -42.09 -18.81
C PHE A 70 37.25 -40.62 -18.80
N LEU A 71 38.54 -40.30 -18.62
CA LEU A 71 39.05 -38.94 -18.75
C LEU A 71 38.94 -38.42 -20.18
N THR A 72 39.27 -39.25 -21.18
CA THR A 72 39.08 -38.86 -22.59
C THR A 72 37.61 -38.63 -22.92
N LEU A 73 36.71 -39.44 -22.37
CA LEU A 73 35.26 -39.28 -22.55
C LEU A 73 34.76 -37.98 -21.90
N SER A 74 35.29 -37.61 -20.74
CA SER A 74 34.99 -36.32 -20.09
C SER A 74 35.45 -35.13 -20.93
N LEU A 75 36.62 -35.21 -21.56
CA LEU A 75 37.15 -34.16 -22.45
C LEU A 75 36.32 -34.00 -23.73
N MET A 76 35.72 -35.09 -24.23
CA MET A 76 34.80 -35.01 -25.36
C MET A 76 33.49 -34.26 -25.04
N ARG A 77 33.25 -33.93 -23.77
CA ARG A 77 32.06 -33.22 -23.25
C ARG A 77 30.76 -33.82 -23.79
N PRO A 78 30.34 -35.00 -23.29
CA PRO A 78 29.03 -35.55 -23.61
C PRO A 78 27.93 -34.61 -23.09
N GLN A 79 26.97 -34.32 -23.95
CA GLN A 79 25.85 -33.42 -23.67
C GLN A 79 24.53 -34.16 -23.83
N TRP A 80 23.59 -33.92 -22.91
CA TRP A 80 22.25 -34.49 -22.91
C TRP A 80 21.22 -33.37 -22.69
N GLY A 81 20.01 -33.53 -23.23
CA GLY A 81 18.92 -32.56 -23.05
C GLY A 81 19.18 -31.18 -23.67
N VAL A 82 18.12 -30.37 -23.73
CA VAL A 82 18.15 -28.98 -24.20
C VAL A 82 17.50 -28.10 -23.14
N GLN A 83 18.15 -26.99 -22.80
CA GLN A 83 17.59 -25.91 -22.00
C GLN A 83 17.51 -24.66 -22.87
N PHE A 84 16.36 -23.99 -22.83
CA PHE A 84 16.17 -22.71 -23.49
C PHE A 84 16.74 -21.61 -22.59
N VAL A 85 17.81 -20.96 -23.03
CA VAL A 85 18.38 -19.81 -22.34
C VAL A 85 18.01 -18.56 -23.13
N ALA A 86 17.35 -17.60 -22.47
CA ALA A 86 17.01 -16.31 -23.07
C ALA A 86 18.31 -15.54 -23.41
N THR A 87 18.42 -15.07 -24.65
CA THR A 87 19.56 -14.27 -25.13
C THR A 87 19.54 -12.89 -24.44
N PRO A 88 20.70 -12.33 -24.00
CA PRO A 88 20.74 -10.99 -23.43
C PRO A 88 20.28 -9.92 -24.43
N ARG A 89 19.61 -8.88 -23.91
CA ARG A 89 19.16 -7.70 -24.68
C ARG A 89 20.38 -7.00 -25.32
N VAL A 90 20.32 -6.71 -26.62
CA VAL A 90 21.25 -5.79 -27.28
C VAL A 90 20.72 -4.38 -27.02
N GLY A 91 21.45 -3.57 -26.25
CA GLY A 91 21.08 -2.18 -25.99
C GLY A 91 21.57 -1.21 -27.07
N ALA A 92 20.97 -0.03 -27.13
CA ALA A 92 21.37 1.05 -28.04
C ALA A 92 22.64 1.77 -27.55
N GLU A 93 23.35 2.40 -28.48
CA GLU A 93 24.47 3.31 -28.18
C GLU A 93 23.98 4.77 -28.21
N ILE A 94 24.09 5.47 -27.09
CA ILE A 94 23.62 6.85 -26.93
C ILE A 94 24.80 7.74 -26.56
N MET A 95 25.12 8.73 -27.39
CA MET A 95 26.14 9.73 -27.08
C MET A 95 25.50 11.03 -26.64
N VAL A 96 25.75 11.45 -25.40
CA VAL A 96 25.21 12.70 -24.87
C VAL A 96 26.20 13.84 -25.09
N CYS A 97 25.79 14.86 -25.82
CA CYS A 97 26.53 16.10 -26.04
C CYS A 97 25.92 17.19 -25.16
N LEU A 98 26.59 17.53 -24.06
CA LEU A 98 26.17 18.54 -23.10
C LEU A 98 26.93 19.85 -23.32
N ASP A 99 26.20 20.93 -23.57
CA ASP A 99 26.74 22.27 -23.62
C ASP A 99 27.12 22.76 -22.22
N VAL A 100 28.36 23.21 -22.06
CA VAL A 100 28.91 23.77 -20.82
C VAL A 100 29.43 25.19 -21.02
N SER A 101 29.01 25.86 -22.10
CA SER A 101 29.31 27.26 -22.37
C SER A 101 28.78 28.19 -21.26
N LYS A 102 29.20 29.45 -21.29
CA LYS A 102 28.81 30.42 -20.25
C LYS A 102 27.31 30.77 -20.33
N SER A 103 26.70 30.70 -21.50
CA SER A 103 25.26 30.95 -21.69
C SER A 103 24.41 29.92 -20.92
N MET A 104 24.89 28.68 -20.79
CA MET A 104 24.27 27.65 -19.95
C MET A 104 24.33 27.92 -18.44
N LEU A 105 25.00 28.98 -17.98
CA LEU A 105 24.94 29.46 -16.59
C LEU A 105 23.79 30.45 -16.34
N ALA A 106 23.02 30.83 -17.36
CA ALA A 106 21.82 31.63 -17.17
C ALA A 106 20.86 30.94 -16.18
N GLU A 107 20.22 31.76 -15.34
CA GLU A 107 19.33 31.33 -14.25
C GLU A 107 17.84 31.50 -14.62
N ASP A 108 17.53 31.62 -15.92
CA ASP A 108 16.15 31.55 -16.44
C ASP A 108 15.50 30.20 -16.18
N VAL A 109 16.32 29.16 -15.94
CA VAL A 109 15.89 27.86 -15.42
C VAL A 109 16.62 27.56 -14.12
N ALA A 110 15.91 27.36 -13.01
CA ALA A 110 16.52 27.09 -11.72
C ALA A 110 17.13 25.67 -11.65
N PRO A 111 18.35 25.49 -11.08
CA PRO A 111 19.25 26.51 -10.53
C PRO A 111 20.10 27.25 -11.58
N SER A 112 20.33 26.63 -12.74
CA SER A 112 20.83 27.24 -13.99
C SER A 112 20.47 26.30 -15.15
N ARG A 113 20.50 26.75 -16.42
CA ARG A 113 20.25 25.87 -17.58
C ARG A 113 21.09 24.58 -17.52
N LEU A 114 22.40 24.70 -17.23
CA LEU A 114 23.31 23.57 -17.05
C LEU A 114 22.95 22.71 -15.83
N GLY A 115 22.62 23.34 -14.71
CA GLY A 115 22.20 22.64 -13.49
C GLY A 115 20.95 21.79 -13.73
N ARG A 116 19.98 22.35 -14.45
CA ARG A 116 18.75 21.64 -14.85
C ARG A 116 19.06 20.50 -15.80
N ALA A 117 19.83 20.75 -16.85
CA ALA A 117 20.22 19.74 -17.83
C ALA A 117 20.88 18.50 -17.18
N LYS A 118 21.72 18.68 -16.16
CA LYS A 118 22.34 17.57 -15.41
C LYS A 118 21.34 16.73 -14.61
N VAL A 119 20.38 17.39 -13.97
CA VAL A 119 19.33 16.70 -13.20
C VAL A 119 18.47 15.86 -14.15
N GLU A 120 18.01 16.46 -15.25
CA GLU A 120 17.20 15.80 -16.26
C GLU A 120 17.94 14.61 -16.90
N LEU A 121 19.24 14.78 -17.17
CA LEU A 121 20.05 13.69 -17.71
C LEU A 121 20.26 12.56 -16.68
N THR A 122 20.44 12.89 -15.40
CA THR A 122 20.59 11.90 -14.32
C THR A 122 19.32 11.03 -14.16
N ASP A 123 18.17 11.68 -14.32
CA ASP A 123 16.86 11.03 -14.31
C ASP A 123 16.64 10.20 -15.59
N LEU A 124 17.04 10.69 -16.77
CA LEU A 124 17.00 9.95 -18.02
C LEU A 124 17.80 8.63 -17.96
N LEU A 125 18.96 8.64 -17.29
CA LEU A 125 19.77 7.43 -17.05
C LEU A 125 19.06 6.37 -16.19
N THR A 126 17.97 6.69 -15.47
CA THR A 126 17.19 5.69 -14.71
C THR A 126 16.27 4.84 -15.59
N TYR A 127 15.93 5.33 -16.79
CA TYR A 127 15.01 4.66 -17.71
C TYR A 127 15.74 3.75 -18.71
N LEU A 128 17.04 3.97 -18.92
CA LEU A 128 17.88 3.16 -19.81
C LEU A 128 18.22 1.81 -19.16
N SER A 129 18.16 0.72 -19.93
CA SER A 129 18.44 -0.62 -19.41
C SER A 129 19.11 -1.51 -20.44
N GLY A 130 20.40 -1.79 -20.23
CA GLY A 130 21.23 -2.56 -21.17
C GLY A 130 21.89 -1.72 -22.27
N ASP A 131 21.61 -0.42 -22.32
CA ASP A 131 22.16 0.55 -23.26
C ASP A 131 23.55 1.05 -22.86
N GLN A 132 24.35 1.48 -23.84
CA GLN A 132 25.65 2.11 -23.60
C GLN A 132 25.53 3.62 -23.78
N VAL A 133 25.98 4.38 -22.78
CA VAL A 133 25.86 5.83 -22.81
C VAL A 133 27.24 6.48 -22.67
N GLY A 134 27.52 7.46 -23.53
CA GLY A 134 28.72 8.29 -23.49
C GLY A 134 28.37 9.74 -23.17
N LEU A 135 29.36 10.50 -22.71
CA LEU A 135 29.21 11.92 -22.37
C LEU A 135 30.34 12.76 -22.98
N ILE A 136 29.94 13.75 -23.77
CA ILE A 136 30.79 14.77 -24.39
C ILE A 136 30.35 16.11 -23.83
N ALA A 137 31.26 16.86 -23.22
CA ALA A 137 31.02 18.25 -22.86
C ALA A 137 31.59 19.16 -23.95
N PHE A 138 30.86 20.21 -24.32
CA PHE A 138 31.31 21.13 -25.37
C PHE A 138 31.01 22.60 -25.05
N ALA A 139 31.79 23.46 -25.68
CA ALA A 139 31.59 24.91 -25.75
C ALA A 139 32.21 25.37 -27.08
N GLY A 140 33.32 26.12 -27.07
CA GLY A 140 34.07 26.45 -28.28
C GLY A 140 34.97 25.31 -28.79
N ARG A 141 35.12 24.24 -27.99
CA ARG A 141 35.66 22.93 -28.36
C ARG A 141 34.89 21.82 -27.64
N ALA A 142 34.91 20.61 -28.19
CA ALA A 142 34.28 19.44 -27.58
C ALA A 142 35.32 18.51 -26.92
N SER A 143 35.01 17.98 -25.75
CA SER A 143 35.83 17.01 -25.00
C SER A 143 35.01 15.79 -24.60
N VAL A 144 35.54 14.58 -24.83
CA VAL A 144 34.89 13.34 -24.40
C VAL A 144 35.20 13.17 -22.93
N LEU A 145 34.19 13.27 -22.07
CA LEU A 145 34.35 13.06 -20.62
C LEU A 145 34.17 11.59 -20.25
N SER A 146 33.26 10.89 -20.93
CA SER A 146 33.08 9.46 -20.82
C SER A 146 32.89 8.84 -22.22
N PRO A 147 33.70 7.85 -22.60
CA PRO A 147 33.37 6.96 -23.71
C PRO A 147 32.04 6.22 -23.46
N LEU A 148 31.51 5.57 -24.50
CA LEU A 148 30.33 4.70 -24.39
C LEU A 148 30.56 3.61 -23.33
N THR A 149 29.70 3.57 -22.32
CA THR A 149 29.80 2.62 -21.22
C THR A 149 28.42 2.18 -20.74
N PRO A 150 28.24 0.92 -20.32
CA PRO A 150 27.04 0.48 -19.61
C PRO A 150 27.06 0.87 -18.11
N ASP A 151 28.17 1.42 -17.60
CA ASP A 151 28.30 1.83 -16.20
C ASP A 151 27.71 3.24 -15.97
N PHE A 152 26.42 3.29 -15.68
CA PHE A 152 25.72 4.54 -15.33
C PHE A 152 26.20 5.14 -14.00
N GLY A 153 26.85 4.36 -13.13
CA GLY A 153 27.44 4.87 -11.89
C GLY A 153 28.64 5.79 -12.18
N PHE A 154 29.54 5.36 -13.06
CA PHE A 154 30.64 6.18 -13.54
C PHE A 154 30.14 7.43 -14.29
N LEU A 155 29.15 7.26 -15.16
CA LEU A 155 28.61 8.35 -15.96
C LEU A 155 28.00 9.47 -15.09
N ARG A 156 27.30 9.12 -14.01
CA ARG A 156 26.76 10.09 -13.03
C ARG A 156 27.87 10.89 -12.35
N LEU A 157 28.94 10.22 -11.92
CA LEU A 157 30.08 10.89 -11.28
C LEU A 157 30.72 11.92 -12.21
N VAL A 158 30.88 11.58 -13.50
CA VAL A 158 31.47 12.46 -14.50
C VAL A 158 30.53 13.61 -14.86
N LEU A 159 29.22 13.34 -14.97
CA LEU A 159 28.19 14.34 -15.24
C LEU A 159 28.11 15.40 -14.14
N ASP A 160 28.18 14.99 -12.87
CA ASP A 160 28.17 15.91 -11.72
C ASP A 160 29.35 16.89 -11.79
N GLN A 161 30.52 16.43 -12.24
CA GLN A 161 31.74 17.24 -12.38
C GLN A 161 31.79 18.10 -13.65
N ALA A 162 30.92 17.87 -14.63
CA ALA A 162 30.93 18.60 -15.90
C ALA A 162 30.61 20.10 -15.70
N GLY A 163 31.35 21.02 -16.32
CA GLY A 163 31.05 22.45 -16.24
C GLY A 163 31.91 23.28 -17.17
N PRO A 164 31.85 24.62 -17.08
CA PRO A 164 32.57 25.50 -18.00
C PRO A 164 34.10 25.33 -17.98
N HIS A 165 34.64 24.73 -16.92
CA HIS A 165 36.05 24.40 -16.77
C HIS A 165 36.44 23.06 -17.41
N SER A 166 35.46 22.23 -17.81
CA SER A 166 35.69 20.93 -18.46
C SER A 166 36.14 21.05 -19.92
N VAL A 167 36.09 22.27 -20.48
CA VAL A 167 36.48 22.59 -21.85
C VAL A 167 37.48 23.76 -21.85
N VAL A 168 38.45 23.70 -22.76
CA VAL A 168 39.59 24.64 -22.77
C VAL A 168 39.23 25.98 -23.44
N ARG A 169 38.28 25.96 -24.39
CA ARG A 169 37.89 27.13 -25.18
C ARG A 169 36.40 27.42 -24.98
N GLY A 170 36.07 28.65 -24.56
CA GLY A 170 34.68 29.13 -24.48
C GLY A 170 34.09 29.50 -25.85
N GLY A 171 32.83 29.94 -25.85
CA GLY A 171 31.98 30.05 -27.05
C GLY A 171 31.09 28.81 -27.19
N THR A 172 30.32 28.71 -28.28
CA THR A 172 29.48 27.53 -28.56
C THR A 172 29.62 27.18 -30.04
N ARG A 173 30.11 25.96 -30.34
CA ARG A 173 30.29 25.45 -31.70
C ARG A 173 29.64 24.08 -31.81
N LEU A 174 28.43 24.02 -32.34
CA LEU A 174 27.58 22.83 -32.39
C LEU A 174 28.10 21.76 -33.36
N GLU A 175 28.89 22.15 -34.36
CA GLU A 175 29.53 21.20 -35.30
C GLU A 175 30.47 20.21 -34.60
N GLU A 176 31.31 20.68 -33.68
CA GLU A 176 32.38 19.91 -33.06
C GLU A 176 31.88 18.74 -32.18
N PRO A 177 30.89 18.90 -31.28
CA PRO A 177 30.35 17.78 -30.51
C PRO A 177 29.64 16.74 -31.39
N ILE A 178 28.94 17.14 -32.46
CA ILE A 178 28.26 16.20 -33.36
C ILE A 178 29.29 15.31 -34.07
N ARG A 179 30.32 15.89 -34.70
CA ARG A 179 31.37 15.10 -35.36
C ARG A 179 32.14 14.21 -34.37
N LYS A 180 32.37 14.70 -33.15
CA LYS A 180 33.05 13.93 -32.10
C LYS A 180 32.20 12.78 -31.58
N ALA A 181 30.88 12.96 -31.51
CA ALA A 181 29.94 11.90 -31.18
C ALA A 181 29.89 10.84 -32.28
N VAL A 182 29.80 11.27 -33.55
CA VAL A 182 29.86 10.38 -34.71
C VAL A 182 31.13 9.52 -34.71
N ALA A 183 32.28 10.11 -34.41
CA ALA A 183 33.55 9.39 -34.31
C ALA A 183 33.66 8.49 -33.05
N GLY A 184 32.79 8.67 -32.06
CA GLY A 184 32.78 7.91 -30.80
C GLY A 184 31.99 6.61 -30.87
N PHE A 185 31.18 6.40 -31.90
CA PHE A 185 30.45 5.15 -32.13
C PHE A 185 31.36 4.09 -32.80
N GLY A 186 31.10 2.81 -32.53
CA GLY A 186 31.80 1.69 -33.16
C GLY A 186 31.27 1.35 -34.56
N ASP A 187 32.08 0.68 -35.39
CA ASP A 187 31.73 0.29 -36.78
C ASP A 187 30.73 -0.90 -36.90
N THR A 188 30.02 -1.25 -35.83
CA THR A 188 29.11 -2.41 -35.78
C THR A 188 27.74 -2.13 -36.39
N ALA A 189 27.45 -2.67 -37.57
CA ALA A 189 26.28 -2.34 -38.39
C ALA A 189 24.89 -2.66 -37.80
N ASP A 190 24.79 -3.44 -36.73
CA ASP A 190 23.52 -3.97 -36.19
C ASP A 190 23.02 -3.27 -34.90
N ILE A 191 23.65 -2.17 -34.45
CA ILE A 191 23.28 -1.47 -33.21
C ILE A 191 22.67 -0.11 -33.53
N SER A 192 21.52 0.19 -32.91
CA SER A 192 20.89 1.51 -32.98
C SER A 192 21.77 2.58 -32.31
N ARG A 193 22.07 3.67 -33.02
CA ARG A 193 22.93 4.77 -32.55
C ARG A 193 22.16 6.07 -32.50
N SER A 194 22.35 6.85 -31.44
CA SER A 194 21.72 8.16 -31.33
C SER A 194 22.56 9.16 -30.54
N ILE A 195 22.46 10.43 -30.93
CA ILE A 195 23.11 11.54 -30.26
C ILE A 195 22.03 12.33 -29.52
N LEU A 196 22.26 12.60 -28.23
CA LEU A 196 21.43 13.48 -27.43
C LEU A 196 22.16 14.82 -27.27
N LEU A 197 21.74 15.84 -28.01
CA LEU A 197 22.33 17.17 -28.01
C LEU A 197 21.57 18.09 -27.04
N ILE A 198 22.23 18.57 -25.99
CA ILE A 198 21.63 19.42 -24.95
C ILE A 198 22.33 20.78 -24.95
N THR A 199 21.61 21.85 -25.30
CA THR A 199 22.17 23.20 -25.51
C THR A 199 21.08 24.27 -25.51
N ASP A 200 21.46 25.54 -25.50
CA ASP A 200 20.58 26.68 -25.78
C ASP A 200 20.56 27.05 -27.28
N GLY A 201 21.27 26.32 -28.14
CA GLY A 201 21.20 26.46 -29.59
C GLY A 201 22.01 27.63 -30.16
N GLU A 202 22.66 28.43 -29.31
CA GLU A 202 23.56 29.49 -29.79
C GLU A 202 24.76 28.87 -30.50
N ASP A 203 25.08 29.33 -31.71
CA ASP A 203 26.25 28.86 -32.46
C ASP A 203 27.13 30.02 -32.91
N HIS A 204 28.45 29.87 -32.79
CA HIS A 204 29.44 30.88 -33.14
C HIS A 204 30.36 30.37 -34.25
N ASP A 205 30.09 30.78 -35.49
CA ASP A 205 30.90 30.50 -36.68
C ASP A 205 31.22 29.00 -36.87
N SER A 206 30.18 28.15 -36.94
CA SER A 206 30.31 26.72 -37.27
C SER A 206 29.28 26.24 -38.30
N PHE A 207 29.41 24.99 -38.77
CA PHE A 207 28.52 24.38 -39.77
C PHE A 207 27.75 23.18 -39.19
N PRO A 208 26.83 23.39 -38.23
CA PRO A 208 26.17 22.28 -37.52
C PRO A 208 25.26 21.44 -38.43
N LEU A 209 24.62 22.06 -39.43
CA LEU A 209 23.77 21.35 -40.39
C LEU A 209 24.57 20.39 -41.29
N GLU A 210 25.82 20.71 -41.62
CA GLU A 210 26.70 19.80 -42.37
C GLU A 210 27.12 18.59 -41.53
N ALA A 211 27.42 18.80 -40.24
CA ALA A 211 27.71 17.71 -39.31
C ALA A 211 26.48 16.82 -39.05
N ALA A 212 25.29 17.42 -38.99
CA ALA A 212 24.03 16.68 -38.87
C ALA A 212 23.77 15.80 -40.11
N LYS A 213 24.04 16.31 -41.32
CA LYS A 213 23.97 15.52 -42.56
C LYS A 213 24.92 14.34 -42.55
N GLU A 214 26.17 14.52 -42.10
CA GLU A 214 27.13 13.41 -41.96
C GLU A 214 26.63 12.35 -40.96
N ALA A 215 25.99 12.78 -39.85
CA ALA A 215 25.39 11.85 -38.89
C ALA A 215 24.22 11.06 -39.50
N ALA A 216 23.35 11.72 -40.27
CA ALA A 216 22.23 11.09 -40.98
C ALA A 216 22.72 10.05 -42.00
N GLU A 217 23.76 10.34 -42.78
CA GLU A 217 24.36 9.42 -43.75
C GLU A 217 24.88 8.12 -43.09
N ARG A 218 25.24 8.17 -41.80
CA ARG A 218 25.67 7.02 -41.00
C ARG A 218 24.53 6.36 -40.21
N GLY A 219 23.29 6.77 -40.43
CA GLY A 219 22.11 6.26 -39.72
C GLY A 219 22.03 6.65 -38.24
N ILE A 220 22.69 7.73 -37.84
CA ILE A 220 22.71 8.23 -36.47
C ILE A 220 21.66 9.33 -36.34
N ARG A 221 20.71 9.16 -35.42
CA ARG A 221 19.66 10.16 -35.16
C ARG A 221 20.11 11.15 -34.09
N ILE A 222 19.78 12.43 -34.26
CA ILE A 222 20.10 13.49 -33.30
C ILE A 222 18.82 13.96 -32.61
N LEU A 223 18.72 13.73 -31.31
CA LEU A 223 17.68 14.30 -30.45
C LEU A 223 18.23 15.58 -29.83
N SER A 224 17.63 16.72 -30.12
CA SER A 224 18.04 18.02 -29.59
C SER A 224 17.11 18.48 -28.47
N ILE A 225 17.68 18.84 -27.32
CA ILE A 225 16.98 19.41 -26.17
C ILE A 225 17.43 20.85 -25.99
N GLY A 226 16.49 21.78 -26.21
CA GLY A 226 16.72 23.22 -26.09
C GLY A 226 16.40 23.75 -24.71
N PHE A 227 17.39 24.28 -23.97
CA PHE A 227 17.20 24.91 -22.66
C PHE A 227 17.34 26.43 -22.73
N GLY A 228 16.42 27.16 -22.09
CA GLY A 228 16.48 28.62 -21.96
C GLY A 228 15.23 29.33 -22.48
N ASP A 229 15.16 30.63 -22.20
CA ASP A 229 14.11 31.52 -22.68
C ASP A 229 14.46 32.10 -24.07
N GLU A 230 13.50 32.09 -25.00
CA GLU A 230 13.60 32.71 -26.32
C GLU A 230 13.68 34.25 -26.22
N ASN A 231 13.10 34.85 -25.17
CA ASN A 231 13.18 36.29 -24.92
C ASN A 231 14.57 36.74 -24.44
N GLY A 232 15.33 35.81 -23.88
CA GLY A 232 16.71 35.97 -23.45
C GLY A 232 16.90 36.29 -21.98
N SER A 233 18.01 35.82 -21.43
CA SER A 233 18.36 35.96 -20.01
C SER A 233 19.78 36.49 -19.83
N GLU A 234 19.98 37.25 -18.76
CA GLU A 234 21.31 37.67 -18.34
C GLU A 234 22.10 36.47 -17.79
N VAL A 235 23.41 36.44 -18.08
CA VAL A 235 24.31 35.40 -17.59
C VAL A 235 24.97 35.87 -16.28
N MET A 236 24.72 35.15 -15.20
CA MET A 236 25.30 35.41 -13.87
C MET A 236 26.59 34.62 -13.68
N MET A 237 27.64 35.29 -13.21
CA MET A 237 28.93 34.64 -12.94
C MET A 237 29.35 34.89 -11.49
N SER A 238 29.63 33.81 -10.77
CA SER A 238 30.11 33.85 -9.39
C SER A 238 31.63 33.81 -9.36
N ASP A 239 32.25 34.74 -8.63
CA ASP A 239 33.70 34.73 -8.41
C ASP A 239 34.09 33.54 -7.51
N PRO A 240 34.92 32.59 -7.99
CA PRO A 240 35.29 31.40 -7.21
C PRO A 240 36.08 31.71 -5.93
N LYS A 241 36.67 32.91 -5.78
CA LYS A 241 37.47 33.27 -4.59
C LYS A 241 36.69 34.06 -3.55
N THR A 242 35.71 34.84 -3.96
CA THR A 242 34.97 35.76 -3.08
C THR A 242 33.49 35.39 -2.92
N GLY A 243 32.96 34.52 -3.78
CA GLY A 243 31.54 34.15 -3.81
C GLY A 243 30.62 35.29 -4.31
N ALA A 244 31.18 36.42 -4.74
CA ALA A 244 30.41 37.54 -5.24
C ALA A 244 29.81 37.23 -6.62
N ARG A 245 28.52 37.50 -6.80
CA ARG A 245 27.79 37.35 -8.07
C ARG A 245 27.89 38.64 -8.88
N SER A 246 28.22 38.50 -10.17
CA SER A 246 28.29 39.62 -11.12
C SER A 246 27.68 39.22 -12.46
N VAL A 247 27.03 40.17 -13.14
CA VAL A 247 26.46 39.97 -14.48
C VAL A 247 27.59 39.97 -15.50
N LEU A 248 27.59 39.00 -16.43
CA LEU A 248 28.57 38.92 -17.51
C LEU A 248 28.41 40.12 -18.45
N ARG A 249 29.52 40.83 -18.68
CA ARG A 249 29.58 41.97 -19.61
C ARG A 249 30.56 41.69 -20.73
N ASP A 250 30.22 42.16 -21.93
CA ASP A 250 31.09 42.11 -23.10
C ASP A 250 32.23 43.16 -22.98
N SER A 251 33.21 43.08 -23.89
CA SER A 251 34.34 43.98 -24.08
C SER A 251 33.97 45.47 -24.17
N ASP A 252 32.77 45.79 -24.66
CA ASP A 252 32.19 47.15 -24.69
C ASP A 252 31.44 47.56 -23.40
N GLY A 253 31.44 46.71 -22.37
CA GLY A 253 30.81 46.96 -21.06
C GLY A 253 29.28 46.78 -21.03
N LYS A 254 28.68 46.30 -22.12
CA LYS A 254 27.25 45.95 -22.23
C LYS A 254 26.97 44.59 -21.58
N ILE A 255 25.77 44.42 -21.02
CA ILE A 255 25.31 43.14 -20.43
C ILE A 255 25.10 42.11 -21.54
N VAL A 256 25.62 40.89 -21.33
CA VAL A 256 25.42 39.77 -22.25
C VAL A 256 24.08 39.10 -21.94
N THR A 257 23.19 39.10 -22.93
CA THR A 257 21.90 38.40 -22.90
C THR A 257 21.94 37.18 -23.81
N SER A 258 21.70 35.99 -23.27
CA SER A 258 21.66 34.73 -24.03
C SER A 258 20.22 34.29 -24.31
N ARG A 259 19.95 33.80 -25.52
CA ARG A 259 18.62 33.38 -26.00
C ARG A 259 18.65 31.94 -26.47
N LEU A 260 17.53 31.24 -26.29
CA LEU A 260 17.33 29.93 -26.90
C LEU A 260 17.09 30.07 -28.42
N ASP A 261 17.91 29.42 -29.24
CA ASP A 261 17.67 29.25 -30.69
C ASP A 261 17.03 27.88 -30.97
N GLY A 262 15.70 27.85 -30.90
CA GLY A 262 14.93 26.63 -31.14
C GLY A 262 14.82 26.22 -32.61
N ASP A 263 14.99 27.16 -33.54
CA ASP A 263 14.83 26.90 -34.98
C ASP A 263 16.01 26.11 -35.52
N LEU A 264 17.25 26.50 -35.16
CA LEU A 264 18.46 25.76 -35.54
C LEU A 264 18.46 24.33 -34.99
N LEU A 265 18.07 24.16 -33.72
CA LEU A 265 18.00 22.84 -33.08
C LEU A 265 16.93 21.94 -33.69
N ARG A 266 15.82 22.54 -34.14
CA ARG A 266 14.76 21.83 -34.87
C ARG A 266 15.23 21.37 -36.24
N GLU A 267 15.96 22.21 -36.97
CA GLU A 267 16.52 21.85 -38.28
C GLU A 267 17.52 20.69 -38.16
N ILE A 268 18.40 20.69 -37.15
CA ILE A 268 19.35 19.60 -36.88
C ILE A 268 18.62 18.27 -36.59
N ALA A 269 17.57 18.29 -35.77
CA ALA A 269 16.80 17.09 -35.46
C ALA A 269 16.07 16.55 -36.69
N LEU A 270 15.41 17.42 -37.47
CA LEU A 270 14.67 17.04 -38.67
C LEU A 270 15.57 16.41 -39.73
N LEU A 271 16.79 16.92 -39.92
CA LEU A 271 17.77 16.39 -40.88
C LEU A 271 18.21 14.95 -40.58
N THR A 272 18.09 14.49 -39.34
CA THR A 272 18.58 13.18 -38.89
C THR A 272 17.46 12.21 -38.50
N GLU A 273 16.20 12.54 -38.85
CA GLU A 273 15.00 11.82 -38.41
C GLU A 273 14.92 11.68 -36.87
N GLY A 274 15.51 12.63 -36.16
CA GLY A 274 15.45 12.74 -34.71
C GLY A 274 14.27 13.59 -34.25
N ALA A 275 14.35 14.08 -33.01
CA ALA A 275 13.29 14.89 -32.40
C ALA A 275 13.88 16.11 -31.69
N TYR A 276 13.23 17.26 -31.88
CA TYR A 276 13.51 18.47 -31.12
C TYR A 276 12.55 18.57 -29.94
N ILE A 277 13.12 18.77 -28.76
CA ILE A 277 12.41 18.84 -27.49
C ILE A 277 12.66 20.24 -26.91
N PRO A 278 11.64 21.11 -26.90
CA PRO A 278 11.74 22.41 -26.26
C PRO A 278 11.63 22.22 -24.74
N ALA A 279 12.75 22.24 -24.03
CA ALA A 279 12.72 22.26 -22.56
C ALA A 279 12.30 23.65 -22.04
N GLY A 280 12.68 24.72 -22.76
CA GLY A 280 12.34 26.09 -22.41
C GLY A 280 12.77 26.42 -20.98
N THR A 281 11.83 26.90 -20.16
CA THR A 281 11.98 27.11 -18.71
C THR A 281 11.21 26.10 -17.85
N GLY A 282 10.56 25.11 -18.48
CA GLY A 282 9.65 24.16 -17.83
C GLY A 282 10.28 22.83 -17.41
N VAL A 283 9.46 21.98 -16.79
CA VAL A 283 9.84 20.61 -16.41
C VAL A 283 9.64 19.67 -17.61
N LEU A 284 10.69 18.94 -18.01
CA LEU A 284 10.61 17.97 -19.10
C LEU A 284 9.84 16.71 -18.65
N ASP A 285 8.85 16.26 -19.44
CA ASP A 285 8.28 14.92 -19.28
C ASP A 285 9.20 13.88 -19.94
N LEU A 286 10.31 13.58 -19.26
CA LEU A 286 11.32 12.63 -19.71
C LEU A 286 10.78 11.24 -20.04
N LYS A 287 9.68 10.83 -19.41
CA LYS A 287 9.07 9.52 -19.67
C LYS A 287 8.40 9.49 -21.05
N SER A 288 7.65 10.53 -21.40
CA SER A 288 7.05 10.65 -22.73
C SER A 288 8.11 10.73 -23.84
N ILE A 289 9.20 11.46 -23.59
CA ILE A 289 10.34 11.60 -24.49
C ILE A 289 11.05 10.26 -24.69
N PHE A 290 11.30 9.55 -23.59
CA PHE A 290 11.90 8.23 -23.63
C PHE A 290 11.03 7.23 -24.39
N ASP A 291 9.75 7.12 -24.03
CA ASP A 291 8.81 6.16 -24.63
C ASP A 291 8.58 6.43 -26.14
N THR A 292 8.56 7.70 -26.55
CA THR A 292 8.25 8.10 -27.94
C THR A 292 9.48 8.05 -28.85
N HIS A 293 10.64 8.53 -28.38
CA HIS A 293 11.79 8.77 -29.25
C HIS A 293 12.99 7.87 -28.96
N ILE A 294 13.19 7.39 -27.73
CA ILE A 294 14.36 6.59 -27.35
C ILE A 294 14.02 5.08 -27.30
N ALA A 295 12.81 4.72 -26.87
CA ALA A 295 12.38 3.33 -26.69
C ALA A 295 12.18 2.58 -28.02
N SER A 296 11.88 3.29 -29.11
CA SER A 296 11.80 2.71 -30.45
C SER A 296 13.19 2.30 -30.98
N LEU A 297 14.23 3.02 -30.56
CA LEU A 297 15.62 2.76 -30.93
C LEU A 297 16.22 1.60 -30.13
N THR A 298 15.88 1.48 -28.85
CA THR A 298 16.33 0.38 -27.97
C THR A 298 15.66 -0.97 -28.27
N ARG A 299 14.58 -1.00 -29.07
CA ARG A 299 13.88 -2.24 -29.48
C ARG A 299 14.25 -2.77 -30.87
N GLY A 300 15.20 -2.14 -31.57
CA GLY A 300 15.59 -2.51 -32.93
C GLY A 300 16.07 -3.96 -33.07
N LYS A 301 15.38 -4.74 -33.93
CA LYS A 301 15.65 -6.13 -34.39
C LYS A 301 15.87 -7.18 -33.29
N MET A 302 14.77 -7.61 -32.67
CA MET A 302 14.72 -8.88 -31.94
C MET A 302 14.62 -10.06 -32.93
N ASP A 303 15.74 -10.73 -33.25
CA ASP A 303 15.66 -12.09 -33.80
C ASP A 303 15.39 -13.04 -32.61
N GLY A 304 14.10 -13.36 -32.42
CA GLY A 304 13.57 -14.14 -31.28
C GLY A 304 13.96 -15.62 -31.27
N ARG A 305 15.16 -15.97 -31.73
CA ARG A 305 15.69 -17.34 -31.61
C ARG A 305 16.38 -17.48 -30.26
N GLY A 306 15.63 -17.94 -29.26
CA GLY A 306 16.22 -18.40 -28.00
C GLY A 306 17.32 -19.43 -28.29
N ARG A 307 18.49 -19.26 -27.67
CA ARG A 307 19.61 -20.19 -27.88
C ARG A 307 19.34 -21.45 -27.08
N THR A 308 19.17 -22.58 -27.76
CA THR A 308 19.14 -23.89 -27.09
C THR A 308 20.56 -24.21 -26.59
N VAL A 309 20.75 -24.20 -25.28
CA VAL A 309 22.01 -24.66 -24.65
C VAL A 309 21.77 -26.09 -24.18
N ARG A 310 22.64 -27.02 -24.59
CA ARG A 310 22.56 -28.43 -24.16
C ARG A 310 23.28 -28.61 -22.82
N ASN A 311 22.75 -29.47 -21.95
CA ASN A 311 23.36 -29.69 -20.64
C ASN A 311 24.58 -30.59 -20.75
N ASP A 312 25.67 -30.18 -20.10
CA ASP A 312 26.91 -30.95 -20.04
C ASP A 312 26.81 -32.10 -19.02
N ALA A 313 27.16 -33.33 -19.43
CA ALA A 313 27.14 -34.54 -18.61
C ALA A 313 28.55 -35.10 -18.29
N PHE A 314 29.62 -34.34 -18.57
CA PHE A 314 31.01 -34.81 -18.39
C PHE A 314 31.37 -35.13 -16.93
N GLN A 315 30.65 -34.57 -15.96
CA GLN A 315 30.89 -34.77 -14.52
C GLN A 315 30.79 -36.26 -14.12
N ILE A 316 29.83 -37.00 -14.69
CA ILE A 316 29.64 -38.43 -14.42
C ILE A 316 30.85 -39.23 -14.91
N THR A 317 31.31 -38.95 -16.13
CA THR A 317 32.48 -39.61 -16.70
C THR A 317 33.77 -39.26 -15.97
N LEU A 318 33.92 -38.01 -15.50
CA LEU A 318 35.05 -37.57 -14.70
C LEU A 318 35.13 -38.32 -13.37
N LEU A 319 34.00 -38.47 -12.68
CA LEU A 319 33.91 -39.17 -11.40
C LEU A 319 34.29 -40.65 -11.52
N LEU A 320 33.83 -41.34 -12.57
CA LEU A 320 34.23 -42.72 -12.85
C LEU A 320 35.76 -42.84 -13.09
N GLY A 321 36.35 -41.90 -13.82
CA GLY A 321 37.80 -41.85 -14.04
C GLY A 321 38.58 -41.68 -12.73
N LEU A 322 38.12 -40.79 -11.85
CA LEU A 322 38.75 -40.54 -10.55
C LEU A 322 38.67 -41.76 -9.62
N LEU A 323 37.53 -42.46 -9.61
CA LEU A 323 37.39 -43.72 -8.86
C LEU A 323 38.35 -44.81 -9.35
N CYS A 324 38.53 -44.96 -10.67
CA CYS A 324 39.48 -45.91 -11.24
C CYS A 324 40.93 -45.56 -10.87
N LEU A 325 41.29 -44.27 -10.88
CA LEU A 325 42.60 -43.81 -10.45
C LEU A 325 42.86 -44.13 -8.97
N LEU A 326 41.87 -43.88 -8.12
CA LEU A 326 41.94 -44.15 -6.69
C LEU A 326 42.08 -45.67 -6.42
N GLY A 327 41.32 -46.51 -7.15
CA GLY A 327 41.47 -47.96 -7.11
C GLY A 327 42.87 -48.43 -7.56
N ALA A 328 43.44 -47.79 -8.58
CA ALA A 328 44.81 -48.10 -9.03
C ALA A 328 45.85 -47.77 -7.96
N VAL A 329 45.69 -46.64 -7.24
CA VAL A 329 46.57 -46.25 -6.13
C VAL A 329 46.43 -47.22 -4.96
N ILE A 330 45.21 -47.60 -4.55
CA ILE A 330 44.99 -48.56 -3.46
C ILE A 330 45.65 -49.91 -3.78
N SER A 331 45.56 -50.37 -5.04
CA SER A 331 46.21 -51.60 -5.48
C SER A 331 47.74 -51.57 -5.35
N THR A 332 48.37 -50.38 -5.25
CA THR A 332 49.82 -50.24 -5.03
C THR A 332 50.24 -50.32 -3.56
N ILE A 333 49.37 -49.91 -2.63
CA ILE A 333 49.69 -49.78 -1.21
C ILE A 333 49.47 -51.10 -0.45
N GLY A 334 48.68 -52.04 -0.99
CA GLY A 334 48.21 -53.26 -0.32
C GLY A 334 49.23 -54.38 -0.05
N GLY A 335 50.49 -54.07 0.27
CA GLY A 335 51.53 -55.02 0.67
C GLY A 335 51.54 -55.33 2.17
N GLY A 336 50.41 -55.73 2.78
CA GLY A 336 50.43 -56.18 4.19
C GLY A 336 49.12 -56.15 4.97
N TYR A 337 47.96 -56.41 4.35
CA TYR A 337 46.71 -56.54 5.12
C TYR A 337 46.39 -58.00 5.38
N ASN A 338 46.51 -58.40 6.65
CA ASN A 338 46.08 -59.69 7.15
C ASN A 338 44.56 -59.59 7.41
N PRO A 339 43.70 -60.41 6.78
CA PRO A 339 42.24 -60.23 6.85
C PRO A 339 41.63 -60.49 8.25
N ARG A 340 42.43 -60.90 9.24
CA ARG A 340 41.97 -61.10 10.63
C ARG A 340 41.86 -59.80 11.45
N THR A 341 42.37 -58.66 10.98
CA THR A 341 42.26 -57.39 11.72
C THR A 341 40.92 -56.68 11.55
N ILE A 342 40.13 -57.03 10.53
CA ILE A 342 38.79 -56.45 10.31
C ILE A 342 37.80 -56.97 11.36
N SER A 343 37.96 -58.22 11.81
CA SER A 343 37.13 -58.79 12.90
C SER A 343 37.46 -58.18 14.27
N ALA A 344 38.72 -57.78 14.51
CA ALA A 344 39.13 -57.20 15.79
C ALA A 344 38.69 -55.73 15.98
N MET A 345 38.31 -55.03 14.90
CA MET A 345 37.77 -53.66 14.97
C MET A 345 36.28 -53.62 15.31
N ALA A 346 35.53 -54.70 15.02
CA ALA A 346 34.12 -54.80 15.43
C ALA A 346 33.99 -54.95 16.96
N ASP A 347 34.92 -55.65 17.61
CA ASP A 347 34.87 -55.91 19.06
C ASP A 347 35.47 -54.76 19.91
N ALA A 348 36.27 -53.86 19.32
CA ALA A 348 36.95 -52.79 20.05
C ALA A 348 36.12 -51.51 20.24
N THR A 349 34.96 -51.37 19.59
CA THR A 349 34.07 -50.21 19.79
C THR A 349 33.15 -50.35 21.01
N THR A 350 33.18 -51.50 21.68
CA THR A 350 32.33 -51.77 22.87
C THR A 350 33.08 -51.84 24.20
N ALA A 351 34.41 -51.65 24.26
CA ALA A 351 35.17 -51.79 25.51
C ALA A 351 36.03 -50.55 25.87
N SER A 352 35.44 -49.71 26.74
CA SER A 352 36.02 -49.09 27.95
C SER A 352 37.54 -48.83 28.08
N LYS A 353 37.86 -47.56 28.42
CA LYS A 353 38.93 -47.06 29.32
C LYS A 353 40.28 -47.80 29.36
N GLY A 354 41.32 -47.02 29.09
CA GLY A 354 42.48 -46.94 30.01
C GLY A 354 43.81 -47.53 29.53
N THR A 355 44.81 -46.65 29.53
CA THR A 355 46.25 -46.87 29.78
C THR A 355 47.18 -47.36 28.64
N ASN A 356 48.18 -46.50 28.39
CA ASN A 356 49.58 -46.68 28.01
C ASN A 356 50.03 -47.96 27.31
N GLY A 357 50.47 -47.81 26.05
CA GLY A 357 51.32 -48.78 25.34
C GLY A 357 51.77 -48.22 23.99
N HIS A 358 53.06 -48.34 23.69
CA HIS A 358 53.73 -47.74 22.53
C HIS A 358 53.07 -48.16 21.19
N SER A 359 52.49 -47.21 20.47
CA SER A 359 51.86 -47.46 19.16
C SER A 359 52.86 -47.24 18.03
N ASN A 360 53.11 -48.30 17.27
CA ASN A 360 53.88 -48.36 16.03
C ASN A 360 53.51 -47.22 15.05
N ARG A 361 54.50 -46.49 14.53
CA ARG A 361 54.32 -45.45 13.49
C ARG A 361 53.60 -45.96 12.23
N ASN A 362 53.60 -47.28 11.97
CA ASN A 362 53.01 -47.90 10.79
C ASN A 362 51.49 -48.17 10.91
N THR A 363 50.94 -48.31 12.13
CA THR A 363 49.48 -48.45 12.35
C THR A 363 48.78 -47.09 12.28
N VAL A 364 49.47 -46.01 12.66
CA VAL A 364 48.97 -44.64 12.56
C VAL A 364 48.92 -44.15 11.10
N LEU A 365 49.91 -44.50 10.27
CA LEU A 365 49.91 -44.14 8.84
C LEU A 365 48.80 -44.83 8.03
N SER A 366 48.44 -46.06 8.37
CA SER A 366 47.37 -46.82 7.69
C SER A 366 45.97 -46.34 8.11
N LEU A 367 45.79 -45.96 9.37
CA LEU A 367 44.58 -45.27 9.87
C LEU A 367 44.39 -43.89 9.22
N LEU A 368 45.47 -43.12 9.01
CA LEU A 368 45.43 -41.85 8.29
C LEU A 368 45.06 -42.03 6.81
N ALA A 369 45.63 -43.03 6.11
CA ALA A 369 45.30 -43.27 4.70
C ALA A 369 43.85 -43.74 4.49
N PHE A 370 43.28 -44.52 5.42
CA PHE A 370 41.88 -44.95 5.36
C PHE A 370 40.91 -43.82 5.74
N SER A 371 41.25 -42.99 6.73
CA SER A 371 40.45 -41.83 7.14
C SER A 371 40.44 -40.70 6.09
N ILE A 372 41.57 -40.47 5.41
CA ILE A 372 41.66 -39.51 4.30
C ILE A 372 40.84 -40.02 3.10
N THR A 373 40.82 -41.32 2.83
CA THR A 373 40.07 -41.89 1.69
C THR A 373 38.57 -41.94 1.94
N THR A 374 38.11 -42.30 3.15
CA THR A 374 36.67 -42.21 3.50
C THR A 374 36.21 -40.76 3.63
N GLY A 375 37.06 -39.86 4.13
CA GLY A 375 36.81 -38.43 4.21
C GLY A 375 36.69 -37.77 2.83
N VAL A 376 37.56 -38.10 1.87
CA VAL A 376 37.51 -37.59 0.49
C VAL A 376 36.32 -38.16 -0.27
N ILE A 377 35.97 -39.44 -0.08
CA ILE A 377 34.78 -40.04 -0.70
C ILE A 377 33.50 -39.45 -0.12
N MET A 378 33.41 -39.23 1.19
CA MET A 378 32.24 -38.59 1.82
C MET A 378 32.11 -37.11 1.46
N THR A 379 33.21 -36.37 1.38
CA THR A 379 33.17 -34.95 0.95
C THR A 379 32.86 -34.81 -0.54
N LEU A 380 33.31 -35.74 -1.40
CA LEU A 380 32.89 -35.78 -2.81
C LEU A 380 31.43 -36.24 -2.98
N LEU A 381 30.94 -37.12 -2.11
CA LEU A 381 29.54 -37.56 -2.12
C LEU A 381 28.58 -36.48 -1.59
N SER A 382 29.04 -35.62 -0.67
CA SER A 382 28.28 -34.45 -0.20
C SER A 382 28.37 -33.23 -1.14
N LEU A 383 29.26 -33.28 -2.15
CA LEU A 383 29.36 -32.29 -3.24
C LEU A 383 28.46 -32.63 -4.44
N LEU A 384 27.75 -33.77 -4.43
CA LEU A 384 26.62 -33.98 -5.33
C LEU A 384 25.54 -32.95 -4.98
N PRO A 385 25.13 -32.07 -5.91
CA PRO A 385 24.01 -31.18 -5.64
C PRO A 385 22.78 -32.04 -5.31
N GLY A 386 22.23 -31.84 -4.11
CA GLY A 386 21.01 -32.47 -3.58
C GLY A 386 19.74 -32.08 -4.34
N SER A 387 19.81 -32.06 -5.67
CA SER A 387 18.71 -31.82 -6.60
C SER A 387 17.99 -33.11 -7.00
N LEU A 388 18.23 -34.23 -6.31
CA LEU A 388 17.62 -35.52 -6.66
C LEU A 388 16.74 -36.17 -5.57
N VAL A 389 16.50 -35.55 -4.41
CA VAL A 389 15.58 -36.12 -3.39
C VAL A 389 14.69 -35.06 -2.70
N ALA A 390 14.14 -34.07 -3.43
CA ALA A 390 13.08 -33.23 -2.88
C ALA A 390 11.91 -33.08 -3.87
N GLN A 391 10.79 -33.69 -3.48
CA GLN A 391 9.39 -33.45 -3.84
C GLN A 391 9.09 -32.95 -5.27
N GLN A 392 8.69 -33.93 -6.07
CA GLN A 392 7.83 -33.80 -7.22
C GLN A 392 6.43 -33.33 -6.76
N GLU A 393 6.20 -32.02 -6.75
CA GLU A 393 4.84 -31.47 -6.92
C GLU A 393 4.54 -31.44 -8.43
N ASP A 394 3.44 -32.10 -8.79
CA ASP A 394 2.91 -32.18 -10.14
C ASP A 394 2.56 -30.79 -10.72
N LYS A 395 3.50 -30.20 -11.47
CA LYS A 395 3.13 -29.31 -12.58
C LYS A 395 2.92 -30.16 -13.82
N LYS A 396 1.65 -30.32 -14.20
CA LYS A 396 1.22 -30.91 -15.47
C LYS A 396 2.02 -30.34 -16.65
N PRO A 397 2.44 -31.17 -17.61
CA PRO A 397 3.19 -30.70 -18.77
C PRO A 397 2.26 -29.94 -19.71
N VAL A 398 2.69 -28.74 -20.13
CA VAL A 398 2.17 -28.11 -21.34
C VAL A 398 2.73 -28.93 -22.50
N VAL A 399 1.88 -29.77 -23.07
CA VAL A 399 2.16 -30.56 -24.27
C VAL A 399 2.02 -29.64 -25.48
N ILE A 400 3.12 -29.44 -26.19
CA ILE A 400 3.19 -28.99 -27.59
C ILE A 400 4.08 -30.08 -28.22
N PHE A 401 3.60 -30.94 -29.11
CA PHE A 401 3.43 -30.70 -30.55
C PHE A 401 2.58 -31.81 -31.23
N SER A 402 1.92 -31.37 -32.30
CA SER A 402 1.61 -32.02 -33.60
C SER A 402 0.82 -33.33 -33.64
N ASP A 403 -0.31 -33.30 -34.35
CA ASP A 403 -0.48 -34.08 -35.61
C ASP A 403 -1.65 -33.47 -36.43
N GLU A 404 -1.37 -33.04 -37.67
CA GLU A 404 -2.38 -32.90 -38.74
C GLU A 404 -2.65 -34.31 -39.34
N PRO A 405 -3.82 -34.57 -39.97
CA PRO A 405 -3.98 -34.22 -41.39
C PRO A 405 -5.37 -33.69 -41.78
N GLU A 406 -5.34 -32.73 -42.71
CA GLU A 406 -6.23 -32.54 -43.88
C GLU A 406 -7.76 -32.60 -43.68
N GLU A 407 -8.49 -31.52 -44.03
CA GLU A 407 -8.97 -31.28 -45.41
C GLU A 407 -9.95 -30.08 -45.50
N VAL A 408 -9.71 -29.22 -46.50
CA VAL A 408 -10.61 -28.28 -47.19
C VAL A 408 -11.17 -27.06 -46.43
N LEU A 409 -10.58 -25.87 -46.68
CA LEU A 409 -11.25 -24.78 -47.42
C LEU A 409 -10.32 -23.57 -47.64
N GLU A 410 -9.98 -23.41 -48.92
CA GLU A 410 -9.61 -22.24 -49.72
C GLU A 410 -8.76 -21.08 -49.15
N VAL A 411 -7.71 -20.85 -49.93
CA VAL A 411 -6.64 -19.87 -49.84
C VAL A 411 -7.13 -18.48 -50.23
N GLU A 412 -6.97 -17.49 -49.36
CA GLU A 412 -6.73 -16.09 -49.76
C GLU A 412 -5.33 -15.71 -49.29
N THR A 413 -4.41 -15.71 -50.24
CA THR A 413 -3.02 -15.27 -50.10
C THR A 413 -2.93 -13.79 -49.76
N ASP A 414 -2.04 -13.49 -48.80
CA ASP A 414 -1.40 -12.18 -48.62
C ASP A 414 -1.00 -11.54 -49.96
N PRO A 415 -1.43 -10.31 -50.27
CA PRO A 415 -0.85 -9.53 -51.34
C PRO A 415 0.18 -8.57 -50.72
N ALA A 416 1.37 -9.10 -50.41
CA ALA A 416 2.54 -8.30 -50.11
C ALA A 416 3.77 -8.83 -50.87
N GLU A 417 3.60 -9.12 -52.17
CA GLU A 417 4.71 -9.34 -53.12
C GLU A 417 4.20 -9.39 -54.57
N ALA A 418 3.56 -8.30 -55.04
CA ALA A 418 3.47 -7.97 -56.46
C ALA A 418 3.10 -6.48 -56.61
N GLU A 419 3.69 -5.84 -57.62
CA GLU A 419 3.36 -4.49 -58.13
C GLU A 419 4.02 -3.29 -57.45
N SER A 420 5.36 -3.26 -57.52
CA SER A 420 6.04 -2.04 -57.97
C SER A 420 6.10 -2.03 -59.50
N GLU A 421 5.04 -1.57 -60.16
CA GLU A 421 5.05 -1.00 -61.52
C GLU A 421 3.62 -0.57 -61.93
N GLN A 422 3.22 0.68 -61.66
CA GLN A 422 2.46 1.51 -62.61
C GLN A 422 2.16 2.92 -62.07
N TYR A 423 2.45 3.90 -62.93
CA TYR A 423 2.08 5.31 -62.80
C TYR A 423 0.56 5.49 -62.84
N ALA A 424 -0.03 6.22 -61.88
CA ALA A 424 -1.34 6.89 -62.02
C ALA A 424 -1.45 8.07 -61.05
N GLU A 425 -1.98 9.18 -61.55
CA GLU A 425 -2.10 10.51 -60.94
C GLU A 425 -2.99 10.51 -59.67
N GLU A 426 -2.54 11.14 -58.57
CA GLU A 426 -3.39 11.43 -57.41
C GLU A 426 -4.23 12.69 -57.67
N GLU A 427 -5.55 12.53 -57.74
CA GLU A 427 -6.53 13.61 -57.73
C GLU A 427 -6.52 14.37 -56.39
N GLU A 428 -6.41 15.69 -56.48
CA GLU A 428 -6.54 16.65 -55.38
C GLU A 428 -7.94 16.57 -54.74
N LYS A 429 -8.07 16.02 -53.52
CA LYS A 429 -9.38 15.89 -52.83
C LYS A 429 -9.88 17.23 -52.27
N ASP A 430 -11.10 17.62 -52.67
CA ASP A 430 -11.78 18.86 -52.26
C ASP A 430 -12.15 18.89 -50.75
N ALA A 431 -11.92 20.04 -50.10
CA ALA A 431 -12.16 20.26 -48.66
C ALA A 431 -13.63 20.05 -48.26
N ARG A 432 -14.58 20.32 -49.16
CA ARG A 432 -16.02 20.07 -48.93
C ARG A 432 -16.36 18.59 -48.87
N ALA A 433 -15.70 17.76 -49.67
CA ALA A 433 -15.91 16.32 -49.66
C ALA A 433 -15.45 15.72 -48.33
N LEU A 434 -14.28 16.16 -47.82
CA LEU A 434 -13.77 15.76 -46.51
C LEU A 434 -14.66 16.23 -45.36
N TYR A 435 -15.21 17.44 -45.43
CA TYR A 435 -16.17 17.94 -44.44
C TYR A 435 -17.45 17.10 -44.39
N ASN A 436 -18.02 16.74 -45.55
CA ASN A 436 -19.21 15.88 -45.61
C ASN A 436 -18.92 14.46 -45.10
N GLN A 437 -17.73 13.93 -45.39
CA GLN A 437 -17.28 12.65 -44.84
C GLN A 437 -17.11 12.71 -43.32
N ALA A 438 -16.64 13.83 -42.78
CA ALA A 438 -16.52 14.07 -41.35
C ALA A 438 -17.90 14.09 -40.67
N LEU A 439 -18.91 14.73 -41.29
CA LEU A 439 -20.30 14.71 -40.81
C LEU A 439 -20.85 13.28 -40.74
N GLN A 440 -20.62 12.46 -41.76
CA GLN A 440 -21.04 11.06 -41.73
C GLN A 440 -20.39 10.29 -40.56
N LYS A 441 -19.10 10.54 -40.27
CA LYS A 441 -18.42 9.92 -39.14
C LYS A 441 -18.91 10.44 -37.79
N PHE A 442 -19.25 11.72 -37.72
CA PHE A 442 -19.85 12.35 -36.54
C PHE A 442 -21.22 11.72 -36.21
N ASP A 443 -22.07 11.50 -37.22
CA ASP A 443 -23.39 10.88 -37.04
C ASP A 443 -23.30 9.40 -36.61
N THR A 444 -22.20 8.72 -36.94
CA THR A 444 -21.92 7.33 -36.51
C THR A 444 -21.19 7.21 -35.16
N ASN A 445 -21.13 8.29 -34.36
CA ASN A 445 -20.44 8.35 -33.06
C ASN A 445 -18.94 7.96 -33.12
N SER A 446 -18.30 8.09 -34.28
CA SER A 446 -16.89 7.76 -34.47
C SER A 446 -16.01 8.99 -34.24
N TRP A 447 -15.93 9.47 -33.00
CA TRP A 447 -15.36 10.77 -32.63
C TRP A 447 -13.93 11.01 -33.13
N GLU A 448 -13.04 10.01 -33.02
CA GLU A 448 -11.64 10.13 -33.47
C GLU A 448 -11.52 10.23 -34.99
N GLN A 449 -12.36 9.50 -35.74
CA GLN A 449 -12.38 9.59 -37.20
C GLN A 449 -13.01 10.91 -37.66
N ALA A 450 -14.11 11.33 -37.03
CA ALA A 450 -14.76 12.61 -37.30
C ALA A 450 -13.82 13.80 -37.03
N ARG A 451 -13.10 13.77 -35.90
CA ARG A 451 -12.11 14.80 -35.54
C ARG A 451 -11.01 14.93 -36.58
N ARG A 452 -10.38 13.82 -36.99
CA ARG A 452 -9.31 13.83 -37.99
C ARG A 452 -9.80 14.42 -39.31
N LEU A 453 -10.97 13.99 -39.78
CA LEU A 453 -11.55 14.48 -41.03
C LEU A 453 -11.97 15.96 -40.96
N PHE A 454 -12.54 16.43 -39.84
CA PHE A 454 -12.83 17.86 -39.67
C PHE A 454 -11.56 18.71 -39.61
N GLN A 455 -10.49 18.23 -38.96
CA GLN A 455 -9.20 18.93 -38.93
C GLN A 455 -8.56 19.00 -40.31
N GLU A 456 -8.63 17.93 -41.09
CA GLU A 456 -8.10 17.89 -42.46
C GLU A 456 -8.91 18.75 -43.43
N ALA A 457 -10.24 18.70 -43.34
CA ALA A 457 -11.14 19.59 -44.09
C ALA A 457 -10.87 21.07 -43.76
N ARG A 458 -10.62 21.39 -42.49
CA ARG A 458 -10.24 22.74 -42.06
C ARG A 458 -8.88 23.17 -42.62
N ARG A 459 -7.89 22.28 -42.63
CA ARG A 459 -6.54 22.57 -43.14
C ARG A 459 -6.55 22.88 -44.64
N LEU A 460 -7.37 22.16 -45.39
CA LEU A 460 -7.48 22.30 -46.85
C LEU A 460 -8.42 23.43 -47.27
N ALA A 461 -9.29 23.92 -46.37
CA ALA A 461 -10.14 25.09 -46.60
C ALA A 461 -9.34 26.41 -46.53
N SER A 462 -8.47 26.63 -47.53
CA SER A 462 -7.60 27.82 -47.62
C SER A 462 -8.39 29.11 -47.84
N THR A 463 -9.34 29.12 -48.78
CA THR A 463 -10.16 30.29 -49.16
C THR A 463 -11.65 30.13 -48.86
N ASP A 464 -12.12 28.90 -48.56
CA ASP A 464 -13.51 28.63 -48.19
C ASP A 464 -13.74 28.88 -46.69
N GLY A 465 -14.01 30.13 -46.33
CA GLY A 465 -14.29 30.54 -44.96
C GLY A 465 -15.51 29.85 -44.34
N VAL A 466 -16.45 29.35 -45.16
CA VAL A 466 -17.65 28.66 -44.67
C VAL A 466 -17.30 27.25 -44.21
N VAL A 467 -16.55 26.49 -45.01
CA VAL A 467 -16.07 25.16 -44.62
C VAL A 467 -15.14 25.24 -43.42
N ARG A 468 -14.24 26.23 -43.40
CA ARG A 468 -13.33 26.45 -42.28
C ARG A 468 -14.06 26.75 -40.98
N PHE A 469 -15.07 27.62 -41.00
CA PHE A 469 -15.92 27.90 -39.84
C PHE A 469 -16.72 26.66 -39.40
N ASN A 470 -17.41 26.00 -40.33
CA ASN A 470 -18.26 24.84 -40.03
C ASN A 470 -17.45 23.67 -39.47
N ALA A 471 -16.23 23.43 -39.98
CA ALA A 471 -15.34 22.40 -39.47
C ALA A 471 -14.86 22.73 -38.04
N THR A 472 -14.48 23.98 -37.76
CA THR A 472 -14.09 24.43 -36.40
C THR A 472 -15.26 24.36 -35.42
N TYR A 473 -16.46 24.78 -35.83
CA TYR A 473 -17.66 24.70 -35.00
C TYR A 473 -18.03 23.25 -34.66
N ASN A 474 -17.98 22.35 -35.64
CA ASN A 474 -18.28 20.93 -35.43
C ASN A 474 -17.19 20.19 -34.64
N LEU A 475 -15.93 20.64 -34.68
CA LEU A 475 -14.88 20.14 -33.78
C LEU A 475 -15.22 20.42 -32.31
N GLY A 476 -15.81 21.59 -32.00
CA GLY A 476 -16.35 21.89 -30.68
C GLY A 476 -17.40 20.86 -30.23
N TRP A 477 -18.34 20.52 -31.11
CA TRP A 477 -19.36 19.50 -30.83
C TRP A 477 -18.82 18.07 -30.71
N VAL A 478 -17.79 17.70 -31.48
CA VAL A 478 -17.08 16.42 -31.32
C VAL A 478 -16.50 16.30 -29.91
N ASP A 479 -15.88 17.36 -29.41
CA ASP A 479 -15.30 17.40 -28.07
C ASP A 479 -16.37 17.43 -26.95
N VAL A 480 -17.51 18.13 -27.16
CA VAL A 480 -18.66 18.07 -26.23
C VAL A 480 -19.25 16.67 -26.15
N LYS A 481 -19.49 16.00 -27.29
CA LYS A 481 -20.05 14.65 -27.31
C LYS A 481 -19.10 13.61 -26.73
N LYS A 482 -17.80 13.76 -26.99
CA LYS A 482 -16.77 12.95 -26.32
C LYS A 482 -16.76 13.18 -24.81
N ALA A 483 -16.95 14.42 -24.35
CA ALA A 483 -17.07 14.72 -22.92
C ALA A 483 -18.32 14.10 -22.28
N ASP A 484 -19.46 14.10 -22.99
CA ASP A 484 -20.70 13.46 -22.52
C ASP A 484 -20.49 11.94 -22.36
N ASP A 485 -19.83 11.28 -23.31
CA ASP A 485 -19.51 9.84 -23.24
C ASP A 485 -18.52 9.51 -22.11
N LEU A 486 -17.61 10.43 -21.80
CA LEU A 486 -16.59 10.26 -20.77
C LEU A 486 -17.08 10.66 -19.37
N LEU A 487 -18.20 11.38 -19.25
CA LEU A 487 -18.64 11.97 -17.98
C LEU A 487 -18.84 10.93 -16.88
N GLU A 488 -19.36 9.75 -17.24
CA GLU A 488 -19.61 8.65 -16.31
C GLU A 488 -18.39 7.75 -16.09
N THR A 489 -17.51 7.61 -17.10
CA THR A 489 -16.39 6.66 -17.07
C THR A 489 -15.08 7.28 -16.60
N ASP A 490 -14.80 8.52 -17.01
CA ASP A 490 -13.57 9.25 -16.71
C ASP A 490 -13.85 10.78 -16.68
N PRO A 491 -14.31 11.31 -15.53
CA PRO A 491 -14.70 12.71 -15.41
C PRO A 491 -13.52 13.69 -15.59
N ALA A 492 -12.27 13.23 -15.39
CA ALA A 492 -11.09 14.06 -15.65
C ALA A 492 -10.82 14.20 -17.15
N ALA A 493 -10.92 13.11 -17.91
CA ALA A 493 -10.83 13.16 -19.37
C ALA A 493 -12.05 13.87 -20.01
N ALA A 494 -13.21 13.80 -19.37
CA ALA A 494 -14.38 14.59 -19.75
C ALA A 494 -14.13 16.10 -19.58
N LEU A 495 -13.55 16.51 -18.45
CA LEU A 495 -13.16 17.90 -18.20
C LEU A 495 -12.16 18.42 -19.26
N GLU A 496 -11.13 17.63 -19.58
CA GLU A 496 -10.17 17.97 -20.63
C GLU A 496 -10.86 18.14 -22.00
N SER A 497 -11.83 17.28 -22.30
CA SER A 497 -12.61 17.36 -23.55
C SER A 497 -13.54 18.60 -23.57
N LEU A 498 -14.11 19.02 -22.43
CA LEU A 498 -14.86 20.27 -22.33
C LEU A 498 -13.97 21.51 -22.54
N TYR A 499 -12.74 21.52 -22.02
CA TYR A 499 -11.81 22.62 -22.29
C TYR A 499 -11.43 22.69 -23.78
N ARG A 500 -11.15 21.55 -24.42
CA ARG A 500 -10.92 21.50 -25.88
C ARG A 500 -12.12 22.00 -26.68
N ALA A 501 -13.34 21.63 -26.27
CA ALA A 501 -14.56 22.16 -26.88
C ALA A 501 -14.66 23.69 -26.74
N ALA A 502 -14.33 24.24 -25.57
CA ALA A 502 -14.32 25.68 -25.35
C ALA A 502 -13.29 26.38 -26.25
N ASP A 503 -12.11 25.79 -26.47
CA ASP A 503 -11.11 26.35 -27.38
C ASP A 503 -11.61 26.38 -28.83
N TRP A 504 -12.26 25.32 -29.30
CA TRP A 504 -12.85 25.30 -30.64
C TRP A 504 -14.01 26.28 -30.80
N PHE A 505 -14.90 26.40 -29.81
CA PHE A 505 -15.97 27.40 -29.87
C PHE A 505 -15.42 28.83 -29.82
N ARG A 506 -14.35 29.08 -29.04
CA ARG A 506 -13.66 30.36 -29.03
C ARG A 506 -13.06 30.70 -30.40
N GLU A 507 -12.44 29.74 -31.06
CA GLU A 507 -11.93 29.91 -32.43
C GLU A 507 -13.07 30.06 -33.46
N ALA A 508 -14.20 29.38 -33.28
CA ALA A 508 -15.36 29.56 -34.15
C ALA A 508 -15.94 30.99 -34.04
N VAL A 509 -16.01 31.55 -32.84
CA VAL A 509 -16.46 32.95 -32.58
C VAL A 509 -15.57 33.97 -33.28
N THR A 510 -14.25 33.73 -33.37
CA THR A 510 -13.33 34.63 -34.07
C THR A 510 -13.43 34.53 -35.60
N LEU A 511 -13.82 33.37 -36.13
CA LEU A 511 -14.02 33.14 -37.57
C LEU A 511 -15.34 33.73 -38.08
N ARG A 512 -16.42 33.65 -37.30
CA ARG A 512 -17.70 34.29 -37.59
C ARG A 512 -18.41 34.62 -36.28
N GLU A 513 -18.84 35.88 -36.17
CA GLU A 513 -19.55 36.38 -35.00
C GLU A 513 -21.03 35.94 -35.08
N ASP A 514 -21.34 34.79 -34.49
CA ASP A 514 -22.70 34.21 -34.45
C ASP A 514 -23.17 34.01 -32.98
N ILE A 515 -24.44 34.30 -32.71
CA ILE A 515 -25.04 34.25 -31.37
C ILE A 515 -24.93 32.83 -30.78
N ASP A 516 -25.14 31.81 -31.61
CA ASP A 516 -25.13 30.41 -31.18
C ASP A 516 -23.73 29.95 -30.75
N THR A 517 -22.66 30.48 -31.37
CA THR A 517 -21.28 30.10 -31.05
C THR A 517 -20.82 30.62 -29.68
N ARG A 518 -21.22 31.84 -29.32
CA ARG A 518 -20.96 32.44 -28.01
C ARG A 518 -21.73 31.74 -26.90
N HIS A 519 -23.01 31.46 -27.15
CA HIS A 519 -23.84 30.76 -26.19
C HIS A 519 -23.30 29.36 -25.89
N ASN A 520 -22.88 28.61 -26.93
CA ASN A 520 -22.27 27.30 -26.75
C ASN A 520 -20.94 27.36 -25.98
N LEU A 521 -20.11 28.38 -26.20
CA LEU A 521 -18.89 28.61 -25.43
C LEU A 521 -19.19 28.83 -23.93
N GLU A 522 -20.16 29.70 -23.60
CA GLU A 522 -20.55 29.98 -22.21
C GLU A 522 -21.06 28.71 -21.50
N VAL A 523 -21.92 27.95 -22.16
CA VAL A 523 -22.46 26.68 -21.62
C VAL A 523 -21.35 25.67 -21.36
N VAL A 524 -20.40 25.51 -22.29
CA VAL A 524 -19.28 24.58 -22.12
C VAL A 524 -18.35 25.00 -20.98
N LEU A 525 -18.05 26.30 -20.84
CA LEU A 525 -17.22 26.81 -19.75
C LEU A 525 -17.90 26.62 -18.37
N GLN A 526 -19.21 26.85 -18.28
CA GLN A 526 -19.96 26.63 -17.04
C GLN A 526 -19.99 25.14 -16.65
N ARG A 527 -20.14 24.24 -17.64
CA ARG A 527 -20.06 22.79 -17.42
C ARG A 527 -18.66 22.35 -16.96
N ALA A 528 -17.61 22.91 -17.55
CA ALA A 528 -16.23 22.63 -17.15
C ALA A 528 -15.96 23.10 -15.71
N MET A 529 -16.44 24.28 -15.31
CA MET A 529 -16.27 24.81 -13.96
C MET A 529 -16.93 23.93 -12.89
N VAL A 530 -18.17 23.51 -13.11
CA VAL A 530 -18.90 22.63 -12.16
C VAL A 530 -18.22 21.27 -12.03
N LEU A 531 -17.74 20.71 -13.14
CA LEU A 531 -17.02 19.43 -13.13
C LEU A 531 -15.65 19.55 -12.43
N ALA A 532 -14.93 20.67 -12.62
CA ALA A 532 -13.67 20.94 -11.94
C ALA A 532 -13.82 21.04 -10.40
N ASP A 533 -14.80 21.80 -9.90
CA ASP A 533 -15.06 21.90 -8.45
C ASP A 533 -15.43 20.54 -7.82
N SER A 534 -16.14 19.70 -8.57
CA SER A 534 -16.48 18.34 -8.14
C SER A 534 -15.26 17.40 -8.06
N LEU A 535 -14.26 17.61 -8.94
CA LEU A 535 -13.02 16.83 -8.97
C LEU A 535 -12.04 17.28 -7.88
N GLU A 536 -11.99 18.58 -7.57
CA GLU A 536 -11.12 19.15 -6.55
C GLU A 536 -11.45 18.61 -5.14
N LYS A 537 -12.74 18.54 -4.79
CA LYS A 537 -13.21 17.92 -3.54
C LYS A 537 -12.86 16.43 -3.44
N LYS A 538 -12.78 15.73 -4.58
CA LYS A 538 -12.46 14.29 -4.65
C LYS A 538 -10.95 14.01 -4.54
N GLN A 539 -10.10 14.98 -4.89
CA GLN A 539 -8.63 14.86 -4.84
C GLN A 539 -8.05 15.08 -3.44
N ALA A 540 -8.67 15.94 -2.61
CA ALA A 540 -8.26 16.11 -1.21
C ALA A 540 -8.42 14.82 -0.39
N ASP A 541 -9.50 14.07 -0.64
CA ASP A 541 -9.73 12.74 -0.07
C ASP A 541 -8.76 11.68 -0.62
N ASP A 542 -8.24 11.87 -1.84
CA ASP A 542 -7.29 10.97 -2.49
C ASP A 542 -5.89 11.02 -1.82
N LEU A 543 -5.38 12.20 -1.44
CA LEU A 543 -4.10 12.29 -0.72
C LEU A 543 -4.16 11.67 0.67
N LEU A 544 -5.21 11.96 1.44
CA LEU A 544 -5.39 11.43 2.80
C LEU A 544 -5.59 9.90 2.77
N ALA A 545 -6.36 9.39 1.80
CA ALA A 545 -6.54 7.96 1.60
C ALA A 545 -5.23 7.26 1.22
N ARG A 546 -4.47 7.82 0.27
CA ARG A 546 -3.20 7.24 -0.19
C ARG A 546 -2.13 7.23 0.88
N ILE A 547 -1.99 8.29 1.69
CA ILE A 547 -1.03 8.26 2.81
C ILE A 547 -1.46 7.25 3.88
N SER A 548 -2.76 7.15 4.16
CA SER A 548 -3.29 6.17 5.10
C SER A 548 -3.06 4.73 4.62
N GLN A 549 -3.20 4.48 3.32
CA GLN A 549 -2.85 3.20 2.70
C GLN A 549 -1.34 2.90 2.83
N ASN A 550 -0.47 3.87 2.54
CA ASN A 550 0.98 3.72 2.75
C ASN A 550 1.34 3.40 4.22
N ILE A 551 0.66 4.05 5.17
CA ILE A 551 0.84 3.78 6.61
C ILE A 551 0.43 2.33 6.93
N THR A 552 -0.69 1.85 6.40
CA THR A 552 -1.15 0.46 6.59
C THR A 552 -0.15 -0.53 6.02
N ILE A 553 0.30 -0.35 4.78
CA ILE A 553 1.27 -1.24 4.13
C ILE A 553 2.60 -1.23 4.90
N GLN A 554 3.07 -0.06 5.35
CA GLN A 554 4.29 0.04 6.14
C GLN A 554 4.14 -0.62 7.54
N ARG A 555 2.94 -0.59 8.14
CA ARG A 555 2.65 -1.28 9.40
C ARG A 555 2.64 -2.80 9.21
N GLU A 556 1.98 -3.30 8.17
CA GLU A 556 1.98 -4.73 7.82
C GLU A 556 3.41 -5.22 7.56
N PHE A 557 4.20 -4.43 6.82
CA PHE A 557 5.61 -4.71 6.60
C PHE A 557 6.39 -4.80 7.92
N LEU A 558 6.15 -3.89 8.86
CA LEU A 558 6.78 -3.92 10.18
C LEU A 558 6.41 -5.16 10.99
N ASP A 559 5.15 -5.61 10.92
CA ASP A 559 4.71 -6.83 11.60
C ASP A 559 5.40 -8.08 11.05
N VAL A 560 5.64 -8.14 9.74
CA VAL A 560 6.41 -9.24 9.13
C VAL A 560 7.88 -9.20 9.56
N VAL A 561 8.51 -8.01 9.54
CA VAL A 561 9.91 -7.87 10.01
C VAL A 561 10.02 -8.22 11.49
N ARG A 562 9.03 -7.86 12.30
CA ARG A 562 8.95 -8.18 13.73
C ARG A 562 8.99 -9.68 13.99
N GLN A 563 8.19 -10.43 13.23
CA GLN A 563 8.16 -11.89 13.31
C GLN A 563 9.54 -12.50 13.00
N GLU A 564 10.27 -11.96 12.03
CA GLU A 564 11.61 -12.43 11.66
C GLU A 564 12.70 -12.04 12.68
N VAL A 565 12.59 -10.88 13.33
CA VAL A 565 13.48 -10.49 14.45
C VAL A 565 13.36 -11.46 15.62
N ASP A 566 12.13 -11.89 15.95
CA ASP A 566 11.90 -12.86 17.03
C ASP A 566 12.39 -14.28 16.66
N LEU A 567 12.54 -14.58 15.36
CA LEU A 567 13.05 -15.86 14.84
C LEU A 567 14.58 -15.93 14.74
N GLU A 568 15.28 -14.79 14.69
CA GLU A 568 16.75 -14.70 14.59
C GLU A 568 17.46 -15.27 15.85
N GLU A 569 16.75 -15.42 16.97
CA GLU A 569 17.24 -16.07 18.20
C GLU A 569 16.95 -17.57 18.31
N VAL A 570 16.12 -18.15 17.43
CA VAL A 570 15.80 -19.58 17.45
C VAL A 570 16.71 -20.29 16.43
N GLU A 571 17.48 -21.30 16.86
CA GLU A 571 18.47 -22.06 16.06
C GLU A 571 17.88 -22.88 14.89
N THR A 572 16.80 -22.43 14.26
CA THR A 572 15.98 -23.19 13.31
C THR A 572 16.21 -22.86 11.83
N TYR A 573 16.89 -21.76 11.48
CA TYR A 573 17.11 -21.38 10.07
C TYR A 573 18.55 -21.56 9.59
N THR A 574 18.73 -22.09 8.38
CA THR A 574 20.02 -22.05 7.69
C THR A 574 20.34 -20.63 7.25
N SER A 575 21.62 -20.21 7.31
CA SER A 575 22.04 -18.83 6.98
C SER A 575 21.73 -18.37 5.54
N GLU A 576 21.34 -19.30 4.66
CA GLU A 576 20.97 -19.06 3.27
C GLU A 576 19.46 -18.80 3.12
N GLN A 577 18.61 -19.53 3.85
CA GLN A 577 17.15 -19.30 3.90
C GLN A 577 16.81 -17.92 4.49
N LEU A 578 17.44 -17.56 5.61
CA LEU A 578 17.28 -16.24 6.25
C LEU A 578 17.70 -15.12 5.29
N ARG A 579 18.80 -15.29 4.55
CA ARG A 579 19.24 -14.33 3.51
C ARG A 579 18.24 -14.20 2.36
N GLY A 580 17.58 -15.28 1.98
CA GLY A 580 16.50 -15.26 0.98
C GLY A 580 15.28 -14.46 1.46
N GLN A 581 14.80 -14.73 2.67
CA GLN A 581 13.68 -14.01 3.28
C GLN A 581 13.99 -12.52 3.44
N LEU A 582 15.16 -12.15 3.99
CA LEU A 582 15.57 -10.75 4.15
C LEU A 582 15.68 -10.00 2.81
N ARG A 583 16.07 -10.68 1.72
CA ARG A 583 16.04 -10.10 0.38
C ARG A 583 14.61 -9.85 -0.11
N SER A 584 13.69 -10.76 0.16
CA SER A 584 12.26 -10.58 -0.19
C SER A 584 11.65 -9.40 0.56
N LEU A 585 11.96 -9.23 1.85
CA LEU A 585 11.54 -8.07 2.65
C LEU A 585 12.15 -6.77 2.13
N ALA A 586 13.41 -6.80 1.67
CA ALA A 586 14.03 -5.63 1.02
C ALA A 586 13.37 -5.25 -0.33
N VAL A 587 12.69 -6.19 -1.00
CA VAL A 587 11.89 -5.92 -2.20
C VAL A 587 10.53 -5.34 -1.81
N GLN A 588 9.85 -5.91 -0.80
CA GLN A 588 8.59 -5.35 -0.29
C GLN A 588 8.77 -3.89 0.19
N GLN A 589 9.85 -3.60 0.94
CA GLN A 589 10.15 -2.22 1.36
C GLN A 589 10.39 -1.26 0.18
N LEU A 590 10.86 -1.76 -0.97
CA LEU A 590 11.02 -0.95 -2.19
C LEU A 590 9.66 -0.59 -2.81
N GLU A 591 8.68 -1.47 -2.73
CA GLU A 591 7.32 -1.22 -3.21
C GLU A 591 6.66 -0.08 -2.41
N VAL A 592 6.75 -0.12 -1.07
CA VAL A 592 6.24 0.96 -0.20
C VAL A 592 6.95 2.29 -0.49
N LEU A 593 8.26 2.25 -0.72
CA LEU A 593 9.03 3.44 -1.09
C LEU A 593 8.56 4.02 -2.42
N SER A 594 8.28 3.19 -3.42
CA SER A 594 7.73 3.61 -4.72
C SER A 594 6.36 4.28 -4.57
N GLN A 595 5.45 3.69 -3.78
CA GLN A 595 4.13 4.25 -3.52
C GLN A 595 4.22 5.60 -2.78
N SER A 596 5.15 5.73 -1.83
CA SER A 596 5.44 7.00 -1.17
C SER A 596 5.96 8.07 -2.13
N GLN A 597 6.81 7.70 -3.10
CA GLN A 597 7.31 8.62 -4.13
C GLN A 597 6.19 9.10 -5.08
N GLN A 598 5.27 8.21 -5.45
CA GLN A 598 4.09 8.59 -6.24
C GLN A 598 3.20 9.58 -5.49
N LEU A 599 3.02 9.37 -4.18
CA LEU A 599 2.29 10.30 -3.33
C LEU A 599 2.98 11.67 -3.27
N THR A 600 4.30 11.73 -3.11
CA THR A 600 5.07 12.99 -3.17
C THR A 600 4.86 13.73 -4.49
N LYS A 601 4.86 13.03 -5.64
CA LYS A 601 4.59 13.65 -6.95
C LYS A 601 3.18 14.21 -7.05
N THR A 602 2.20 13.49 -6.51
CA THR A 602 0.79 13.91 -6.52
C THR A 602 0.58 15.16 -5.67
N ALA A 603 1.12 15.14 -4.44
CA ALA A 603 1.09 16.27 -3.52
C ALA A 603 1.84 17.50 -4.07
N GLY A 604 2.99 17.30 -4.72
CA GLY A 604 3.75 18.38 -5.36
C GLY A 604 2.95 19.10 -6.44
N ARG A 605 2.26 18.35 -7.32
CA ARG A 605 1.40 18.93 -8.37
C ARG A 605 0.26 19.78 -7.82
N GLU A 606 -0.34 19.37 -6.70
CA GLU A 606 -1.40 20.13 -6.04
C GLU A 606 -0.86 21.46 -5.51
N VAL A 607 0.33 21.46 -4.88
CA VAL A 607 0.99 22.69 -4.42
C VAL A 607 1.36 23.61 -5.59
N ASP A 608 1.91 23.04 -6.67
CA ASP A 608 2.29 23.80 -7.86
C ASP A 608 1.05 24.44 -8.52
N ALA A 609 -0.08 23.74 -8.56
CA ALA A 609 -1.35 24.26 -9.07
C ALA A 609 -1.89 25.41 -8.19
N LEU A 610 -1.86 25.26 -6.86
CA LEU A 610 -2.31 26.29 -5.92
C LEU A 610 -1.41 27.53 -5.95
N ARG A 611 -0.09 27.34 -6.08
CA ARG A 611 0.89 28.44 -6.22
C ARG A 611 0.82 29.14 -7.57
N GLY A 612 0.30 28.48 -8.61
CA GLY A 612 0.07 29.08 -9.92
C GLY A 612 -1.00 30.18 -9.93
N LYS A 613 -1.86 30.24 -8.90
CA LYS A 613 -2.81 31.34 -8.68
C LYS A 613 -2.05 32.61 -8.26
N THR A 614 -2.42 33.78 -8.79
CA THR A 614 -1.77 35.06 -8.39
C THR A 614 -2.06 35.39 -6.92
N GLU A 615 -1.21 36.19 -6.27
CA GLU A 615 -1.32 36.47 -4.81
C GLU A 615 -2.65 37.15 -4.41
N SER A 616 -3.32 37.82 -5.37
CA SER A 616 -4.67 38.38 -5.24
C SER A 616 -5.81 37.37 -5.44
N GLU A 617 -5.53 36.24 -6.07
CA GLU A 617 -6.50 35.15 -6.35
C GLU A 617 -6.42 34.02 -5.32
N GLN A 618 -5.33 33.94 -4.54
CA GLN A 618 -5.18 32.94 -3.48
C GLN A 618 -6.05 33.28 -2.28
N THR A 619 -7.02 32.40 -2.01
CA THR A 619 -7.83 32.48 -0.79
C THR A 619 -6.99 32.14 0.45
N PRO A 620 -7.41 32.58 1.65
CA PRO A 620 -6.78 32.13 2.91
C PRO A 620 -6.79 30.60 3.06
N GLU A 621 -7.80 29.93 2.51
CA GLU A 621 -7.92 28.47 2.48
C GLU A 621 -6.85 27.84 1.58
N ASP A 622 -6.61 28.41 0.39
CA ASP A 622 -5.52 27.98 -0.50
C ASP A 622 -4.16 28.06 0.19
N LYS A 623 -3.87 29.16 0.90
CA LYS A 623 -2.61 29.35 1.63
C LYS A 623 -2.44 28.33 2.76
N MET A 624 -3.52 28.04 3.47
CA MET A 624 -3.53 27.02 4.52
C MET A 624 -3.32 25.61 3.93
N ARG A 625 -3.95 25.31 2.79
CA ARG A 625 -3.80 24.04 2.09
C ARG A 625 -2.37 23.83 1.58
N VAL A 626 -1.75 24.87 1.02
CA VAL A 626 -0.34 24.83 0.61
C VAL A 626 0.56 24.51 1.80
N ALA A 627 0.37 25.16 2.95
CA ALA A 627 1.15 24.90 4.16
C ALA A 627 0.98 23.45 4.67
N GLN A 628 -0.24 22.89 4.62
CA GLN A 628 -0.50 21.50 4.99
C GLN A 628 0.25 20.51 4.08
N ILE A 629 0.22 20.74 2.76
CA ILE A 629 0.86 19.85 1.79
C ILE A 629 2.38 19.98 1.84
N GLU A 630 2.93 21.16 2.09
CA GLU A 630 4.37 21.35 2.32
C GLU A 630 4.86 20.59 3.56
N GLY A 631 4.09 20.66 4.65
CA GLY A 631 4.32 19.84 5.83
C GLY A 631 4.30 18.34 5.49
N LEU A 632 3.30 17.88 4.75
CA LEU A 632 3.20 16.51 4.26
C LEU A 632 4.45 16.10 3.45
N LEU A 633 4.87 16.91 2.49
CA LEU A 633 6.04 16.64 1.63
C LEU A 633 7.33 16.49 2.45
N HIS A 634 7.53 17.36 3.44
CA HIS A 634 8.68 17.30 4.34
C HIS A 634 8.77 15.95 5.07
N TYR A 635 7.66 15.49 5.66
CA TYR A 635 7.63 14.20 6.37
C TYR A 635 7.68 13.00 5.42
N LEU A 636 7.10 13.09 4.21
CA LEU A 636 7.21 12.04 3.19
C LEU A 636 8.67 11.84 2.76
N HIS A 637 9.45 12.91 2.56
CA HIS A 637 10.87 12.80 2.23
C HIS A 637 11.67 12.12 3.35
N ARG A 638 11.42 12.50 4.61
CA ARG A 638 12.04 11.83 5.76
C ARG A 638 11.67 10.36 5.83
N ALA A 639 10.40 10.02 5.63
CA ALA A 639 9.95 8.64 5.61
C ALA A 639 10.66 7.82 4.52
N GLN A 640 10.78 8.36 3.29
CA GLN A 640 11.49 7.74 2.18
C GLN A 640 12.96 7.48 2.49
N GLU A 641 13.65 8.44 3.12
CA GLU A 641 15.04 8.27 3.54
C GLU A 641 15.17 7.10 4.53
N ARG A 642 14.27 7.03 5.52
CA ARG A 642 14.24 5.98 6.55
C ARG A 642 13.91 4.60 5.96
N MET A 643 12.95 4.50 5.03
CA MET A 643 12.65 3.27 4.28
C MET A 643 13.85 2.82 3.45
N GLY A 644 14.55 3.75 2.80
CA GLY A 644 15.78 3.48 2.07
C GLY A 644 16.89 2.93 2.98
N GLN A 645 17.05 3.49 4.18
CA GLN A 645 17.97 2.99 5.20
C GLN A 645 17.56 1.59 5.69
N ALA A 646 16.29 1.35 5.99
CA ALA A 646 15.76 0.05 6.41
C ALA A 646 16.06 -1.03 5.36
N ARG A 647 15.76 -0.74 4.09
CA ARG A 647 16.05 -1.62 2.95
C ARG A 647 17.53 -1.97 2.84
N ARG A 648 18.43 -0.99 2.99
CA ARG A 648 19.89 -1.23 2.99
C ARG A 648 20.29 -2.17 4.12
N ARG A 649 19.71 -2.00 5.32
CA ARG A 649 20.00 -2.82 6.51
C ARG A 649 19.52 -4.27 6.37
N LEU A 650 18.36 -4.50 5.75
CA LEU A 650 17.86 -5.85 5.42
C LEU A 650 18.81 -6.59 4.47
N ARG A 651 19.32 -5.90 3.45
CA ARG A 651 20.30 -6.47 2.50
C ARG A 651 21.62 -6.85 3.15
N THR A 652 21.98 -6.20 4.26
CA THR A 652 23.20 -6.49 5.04
C THR A 652 22.95 -7.41 6.23
N SER A 653 21.78 -8.05 6.34
CA SER A 653 21.41 -8.93 7.45
C SER A 653 21.50 -8.26 8.83
N GLN A 654 21.03 -7.02 8.92
CA GLN A 654 20.91 -6.28 10.19
C GLN A 654 19.43 -6.06 10.52
N THR A 655 18.72 -7.15 10.85
CA THR A 655 17.25 -7.22 10.93
C THR A 655 16.70 -6.28 12.02
N GLU A 656 17.28 -6.28 13.22
CA GLU A 656 16.90 -5.38 14.30
C GLU A 656 17.05 -3.89 13.91
N ARG A 657 18.17 -3.52 13.28
CA ARG A 657 18.40 -2.14 12.82
C ARG A 657 17.48 -1.76 11.67
N ALA A 658 17.14 -2.72 10.81
CA ALA A 658 16.17 -2.51 9.74
C ALA A 658 14.77 -2.24 10.30
N TYR A 659 14.33 -3.03 11.29
CA TYR A 659 13.06 -2.84 11.99
C TYR A 659 12.95 -1.43 12.56
N ARG A 660 13.95 -0.97 13.34
CA ARG A 660 13.96 0.38 13.91
C ARG A 660 13.83 1.47 12.83
N ARG A 661 14.59 1.36 11.74
CA ARG A 661 14.50 2.34 10.63
C ARG A 661 13.14 2.33 9.94
N ALA A 662 12.53 1.15 9.78
CA ALA A 662 11.18 1.02 9.24
C ALA A 662 10.12 1.59 10.19
N ALA A 663 10.30 1.46 11.51
CA ALA A 663 9.39 2.01 12.53
C ALA A 663 9.45 3.54 12.57
N ILE A 664 10.65 4.12 12.47
CA ILE A 664 10.81 5.57 12.30
C ILE A 664 10.15 6.03 11.00
N ALA A 665 10.29 5.29 9.90
CA ALA A 665 9.61 5.64 8.65
C ALA A 665 8.09 5.68 8.81
N LEU A 666 7.50 4.70 9.53
CA LEU A 666 6.08 4.69 9.85
C LEU A 666 5.67 5.92 10.67
N ALA A 667 6.48 6.31 11.65
CA ALA A 667 6.24 7.52 12.44
C ALA A 667 6.23 8.80 11.59
N GLU A 668 7.18 8.94 10.66
CA GLU A 668 7.22 10.07 9.73
C GLU A 668 6.02 10.07 8.77
N LEU A 669 5.60 8.91 8.26
CA LEU A 669 4.36 8.82 7.46
C LEU A 669 3.13 9.27 8.27
N LYS A 670 3.01 8.86 9.54
CA LYS A 670 1.93 9.30 10.42
C LYS A 670 1.96 10.82 10.63
N ARG A 671 3.13 11.43 10.80
CA ARG A 671 3.28 12.90 10.87
C ARG A 671 2.83 13.61 9.60
N GLY A 672 3.18 13.06 8.43
CA GLY A 672 2.72 13.56 7.14
C GLY A 672 1.19 13.53 7.04
N ARG A 673 0.56 12.41 7.42
CA ARG A 673 -0.91 12.28 7.45
C ARG A 673 -1.52 13.29 8.41
N ASP A 674 -0.93 13.45 9.59
CA ASP A 674 -1.46 14.33 10.62
C ASP A 674 -1.60 15.77 10.11
N GLN A 675 -0.72 16.26 9.21
CA GLN A 675 -0.85 17.59 8.59
C GLN A 675 -2.16 17.79 7.81
N LEU A 676 -2.71 16.71 7.25
CA LEU A 676 -3.97 16.72 6.48
C LEU A 676 -5.21 16.49 7.35
N LEU A 677 -5.03 16.04 8.60
CA LEU A 677 -6.13 15.77 9.52
C LEU A 677 -6.61 17.05 10.20
N ASP A 678 -7.93 17.12 10.42
CA ASP A 678 -8.51 18.09 11.33
C ASP A 678 -7.98 17.87 12.78
N PRO A 679 -8.06 18.88 13.66
CA PRO A 679 -7.51 18.78 15.01
C PRO A 679 -8.07 17.62 15.84
N VAL A 680 -9.34 17.26 15.64
CA VAL A 680 -10.01 16.21 16.40
C VAL A 680 -9.51 14.84 15.95
N ALA A 681 -9.50 14.60 14.63
CA ALA A 681 -8.97 13.38 14.03
C ALA A 681 -7.48 13.19 14.36
N ARG A 682 -6.72 14.29 14.43
CA ARG A 682 -5.31 14.25 14.86
C ARG A 682 -5.17 13.81 16.32
N ILE A 683 -5.99 14.33 17.24
CA ILE A 683 -6.00 13.90 18.64
C ILE A 683 -6.39 12.42 18.75
N ASP A 684 -7.40 11.96 18.01
CA ASP A 684 -7.84 10.57 18.01
C ASP A 684 -6.72 9.63 17.53
N ALA A 685 -5.98 10.01 16.48
CA ALA A 685 -4.82 9.27 16.03
C ALA A 685 -3.69 9.21 17.08
N LEU A 686 -3.43 10.31 17.79
CA LEU A 686 -2.42 10.38 18.86
C LEU A 686 -2.82 9.53 20.07
N LEU A 687 -4.12 9.49 20.41
CA LEU A 687 -4.64 8.63 21.47
C LEU A 687 -4.41 7.15 21.14
N GLY A 688 -4.69 6.73 19.91
CA GLY A 688 -4.44 5.37 19.46
C GLY A 688 -2.98 4.95 19.58
N ASP A 689 -2.06 5.79 19.06
CA ASP A 689 -0.62 5.52 19.11
C ASP A 689 -0.07 5.56 20.55
N GLY A 690 -0.57 6.49 21.38
CA GLY A 690 -0.19 6.58 22.79
C GLY A 690 -0.66 5.39 23.62
N MET A 691 -1.85 4.86 23.37
CA MET A 691 -2.31 3.62 24.01
C MET A 691 -1.42 2.42 23.68
N GLU A 692 -1.03 2.26 22.41
CA GLU A 692 -0.14 1.19 21.99
C GLU A 692 1.22 1.28 22.72
N LEU A 693 1.80 2.49 22.78
CA LEU A 693 3.05 2.75 23.48
C LEU A 693 2.96 2.48 25.00
N ILE A 694 1.86 2.87 25.64
CA ILE A 694 1.62 2.58 27.06
C ILE A 694 1.55 1.08 27.31
N GLN A 695 0.87 0.33 26.44
CA GLN A 695 0.77 -1.13 26.58
C GLN A 695 2.16 -1.78 26.46
N GLN A 696 2.96 -1.37 25.48
CA GLN A 696 4.32 -1.85 25.30
C GLN A 696 5.23 -1.50 26.50
N THR A 697 5.11 -0.28 27.01
CA THR A 697 5.83 0.18 28.21
C THR A 697 5.39 -0.63 29.44
N ALA A 698 4.09 -0.90 29.61
CA ALA A 698 3.54 -1.70 30.69
C ALA A 698 4.09 -3.14 30.69
N VAL A 699 4.19 -3.76 29.51
CA VAL A 699 4.79 -5.09 29.35
C VAL A 699 6.27 -5.07 29.77
N LYS A 700 7.01 -4.01 29.43
CA LYS A 700 8.42 -3.85 29.86
C LYS A 700 8.55 -3.63 31.37
N THR A 701 7.67 -2.83 31.96
CA THR A 701 7.63 -2.58 33.41
C THR A 701 7.29 -3.86 34.19
N ALA A 702 6.36 -4.67 33.68
CA ALA A 702 5.96 -5.95 34.25
C ALA A 702 7.13 -6.93 34.40
N ASP A 703 7.95 -7.05 33.36
CA ASP A 703 9.14 -7.90 33.38
C ASP A 703 10.21 -7.40 34.34
N ASN A 704 10.48 -6.09 34.35
CA ASN A 704 11.52 -5.51 35.19
C ASN A 704 11.18 -5.53 36.70
N THR A 705 9.91 -5.38 37.06
CA THR A 705 9.47 -5.29 38.46
C THR A 705 8.93 -6.60 39.03
N GLY A 706 8.49 -7.53 38.19
CA GLY A 706 7.75 -8.74 38.59
C GLY A 706 6.40 -8.48 39.27
N LYS A 707 5.99 -7.20 39.41
CA LYS A 707 4.82 -6.76 40.19
C LYS A 707 3.57 -6.55 39.32
N LEU A 708 3.73 -6.10 38.08
CA LEU A 708 2.62 -6.07 37.13
C LEU A 708 2.48 -7.47 36.49
N SER A 709 1.60 -8.31 37.03
CA SER A 709 1.27 -9.60 36.41
C SER A 709 0.39 -9.37 35.17
N LEU A 710 1.00 -8.98 34.05
CA LEU A 710 0.36 -9.07 32.74
C LEU A 710 0.49 -10.51 32.24
N LYS A 711 -0.66 -11.10 31.92
CA LYS A 711 -0.87 -12.49 31.49
C LYS A 711 -0.11 -12.83 30.20
N THR A 712 1.19 -13.10 30.25
CA THR A 712 1.81 -13.95 29.22
C THR A 712 3.16 -14.46 29.71
N ALA A 713 3.21 -15.75 30.04
CA ALA A 713 4.46 -16.50 30.16
C ALA A 713 5.05 -16.77 28.76
N SER A 714 5.31 -15.71 28.01
CA SER A 714 6.07 -15.74 26.75
C SER A 714 7.28 -14.84 26.96
N LYS A 715 8.48 -15.35 26.62
CA LYS A 715 9.72 -14.56 26.57
C LYS A 715 9.43 -13.22 25.91
N LEU A 716 9.90 -12.12 26.52
CA LEU A 716 9.67 -10.78 25.98
C LEU A 716 10.19 -10.71 24.54
N PRO A 717 9.43 -10.13 23.60
CA PRO A 717 9.87 -10.08 22.21
C PRO A 717 11.17 -9.29 22.06
N ALA A 718 12.07 -9.76 21.18
CA ALA A 718 13.43 -9.22 21.06
C ALA A 718 13.43 -7.78 20.51
N TRP A 719 12.42 -7.42 19.73
CA TRP A 719 12.25 -6.07 19.17
C TRP A 719 11.82 -5.01 20.21
N LEU A 720 11.30 -5.40 21.37
CA LEU A 720 10.81 -4.47 22.40
C LEU A 720 11.97 -3.96 23.28
N THR A 721 12.85 -3.18 22.66
CA THR A 721 14.04 -2.61 23.32
C THR A 721 13.73 -1.25 23.98
N GLN A 722 14.62 -0.80 24.86
CA GLN A 722 14.51 0.53 25.46
C GLN A 722 14.60 1.62 24.38
N GLU A 723 15.51 1.48 23.42
CA GLU A 723 15.67 2.48 22.36
C GLU A 723 14.42 2.60 21.49
N TYR A 724 13.73 1.49 21.22
CA TYR A 724 12.46 1.52 20.50
C TYR A 724 11.37 2.29 21.28
N LEU A 725 11.28 2.08 22.59
CA LEU A 725 10.34 2.84 23.45
C LEU A 725 10.69 4.33 23.48
N VAL A 726 11.98 4.67 23.57
CA VAL A 726 12.46 6.07 23.49
C VAL A 726 12.08 6.69 22.14
N GLU A 727 12.39 6.04 21.02
CA GLU A 727 12.07 6.54 19.67
C GLU A 727 10.55 6.72 19.47
N SER A 728 9.75 5.76 19.94
CA SER A 728 8.28 5.83 19.86
C SER A 728 7.72 6.95 20.74
N GLN A 729 8.27 7.14 21.94
CA GLN A 729 7.90 8.23 22.85
C GLN A 729 8.30 9.60 22.29
N THR A 730 9.49 9.73 21.71
CA THR A 730 9.91 10.94 20.99
C THR A 730 8.93 11.27 19.87
N SER A 731 8.54 10.25 19.10
CA SER A 731 7.59 10.43 18.01
C SER A 731 6.26 11.02 18.46
N LEU A 732 5.68 10.42 19.50
CA LEU A 732 4.42 10.85 20.10
C LEU A 732 4.53 12.25 20.71
N SER A 733 5.61 12.52 21.45
CA SER A 733 5.83 13.80 22.13
C SER A 733 5.92 14.96 21.13
N GLU A 734 6.71 14.81 20.07
CA GLU A 734 6.87 15.83 19.03
C GLU A 734 5.55 16.08 18.29
N ARG A 735 4.76 15.04 17.97
CA ARG A 735 3.45 15.20 17.30
C ARG A 735 2.42 15.94 18.15
N VAL A 736 2.38 15.64 19.46
CA VAL A 736 1.51 16.36 20.40
C VAL A 736 1.94 17.82 20.51
N GLN A 737 3.25 18.08 20.55
CA GLN A 737 3.80 19.43 20.63
C GLN A 737 3.57 20.24 19.34
N GLU A 738 3.73 19.64 18.17
CA GLU A 738 3.42 20.23 16.87
C GLU A 738 1.93 20.63 16.79
N LEU A 739 1.02 19.74 17.22
CA LEU A 739 -0.41 20.06 17.29
C LEU A 739 -0.68 21.23 18.26
N HIS A 740 -0.08 21.21 19.45
CA HIS A 740 -0.23 22.29 20.43
C HIS A 740 0.29 23.63 19.90
N GLN A 741 1.45 23.65 19.24
CA GLN A 741 2.03 24.84 18.63
C GLN A 741 1.17 25.36 17.46
N GLY A 742 0.71 24.48 16.58
CA GLY A 742 -0.14 24.86 15.46
C GLY A 742 -1.46 25.50 15.90
N LEU A 743 -2.12 24.90 16.90
CA LEU A 743 -3.38 25.44 17.44
C LEU A 743 -3.17 26.72 18.25
N SER A 744 -2.09 26.82 19.04
CA SER A 744 -1.81 28.04 19.80
C SER A 744 -1.47 29.23 18.90
N ALA A 745 -0.72 29.01 17.80
CA ALA A 745 -0.45 30.03 16.80
C ALA A 745 -1.72 30.50 16.08
N GLY A 746 -2.62 29.57 15.71
CA GLY A 746 -3.92 29.91 15.13
C GLY A 746 -4.79 30.78 16.04
N LEU A 747 -4.82 30.50 17.35
CA LEU A 747 -5.57 31.29 18.32
C LEU A 747 -4.98 32.69 18.59
N ALA A 748 -3.68 32.89 18.37
CA ALA A 748 -3.02 34.18 18.58
C ALA A 748 -3.24 35.17 17.43
N GLY A 749 -3.57 34.67 16.23
CA GLY A 749 -3.80 35.48 15.02
C GLY A 749 -5.18 36.16 14.94
N GLU A 750 -6.16 35.73 15.73
CA GLU A 750 -7.55 36.21 15.64
C GLU A 750 -7.92 37.17 16.78
N VAL A 751 -7.27 38.34 16.84
CA VAL A 751 -7.69 39.48 17.67
C VAL A 751 -8.21 40.61 16.79
N GLU A 752 -9.25 40.35 16.00
CA GLU A 752 -10.16 41.40 15.53
C GLU A 752 -11.61 40.90 15.65
N GLU A 753 -12.34 41.47 16.60
CA GLU A 753 -13.78 41.28 16.79
C GLU A 753 -14.53 41.81 15.56
N THR A 754 -14.73 40.95 14.56
CA THR A 754 -15.76 41.19 13.54
C THR A 754 -17.07 40.58 14.04
N SER A 755 -18.07 41.44 14.22
CA SER A 755 -19.39 41.16 14.79
C SER A 755 -20.30 40.27 13.91
N ALA A 756 -19.73 39.47 13.02
CA ALA A 756 -20.45 38.69 12.00
C ALA A 756 -20.05 37.19 11.93
N VAL A 757 -19.33 36.64 12.91
CA VAL A 757 -18.95 35.21 12.89
C VAL A 757 -20.14 34.30 13.26
N PRO A 758 -20.46 33.26 12.47
CA PRO A 758 -21.50 32.27 12.78
C PRO A 758 -21.31 31.59 14.15
N PRO A 759 -22.40 31.26 14.87
CA PRO A 759 -22.33 30.72 16.24
C PRO A 759 -21.55 29.40 16.36
N ARG A 760 -21.53 28.55 15.31
CA ARG A 760 -20.72 27.31 15.29
C ARG A 760 -19.21 27.57 15.26
N GLN A 761 -18.77 28.56 14.48
CA GLN A 761 -17.35 28.93 14.41
C GLN A 761 -16.88 29.54 15.73
N GLN A 762 -17.72 30.37 16.38
CA GLN A 762 -17.43 30.89 17.72
C GLN A 762 -17.25 29.77 18.76
N GLN A 763 -18.11 28.76 18.71
CA GLN A 763 -18.02 27.61 19.61
C GLN A 763 -16.76 26.77 19.35
N LEU A 764 -16.37 26.56 18.09
CA LEU A 764 -15.15 25.86 17.74
C LEU A 764 -13.91 26.59 18.31
N ILE A 765 -13.87 27.92 18.21
CA ILE A 765 -12.80 28.75 18.79
C ILE A 765 -12.79 28.65 20.33
N GLU A 766 -13.95 28.69 20.99
CA GLU A 766 -14.04 28.49 22.45
C GLU A 766 -13.52 27.10 22.85
N ASN A 767 -13.91 26.05 22.13
CA ASN A 767 -13.44 24.69 22.35
C ASN A 767 -11.92 24.59 22.16
N LEU A 768 -11.36 25.21 21.12
CA LEU A 768 -9.92 25.26 20.90
C LEU A 768 -9.19 25.96 22.05
N ARG A 769 -9.70 27.09 22.56
CA ARG A 769 -9.14 27.80 23.73
C ARG A 769 -9.10 26.94 24.98
N LEU A 770 -10.10 26.08 25.19
CA LEU A 770 -10.14 25.15 26.33
C LEU A 770 -9.22 23.93 26.11
N ALA A 771 -9.06 23.47 24.87
CA ALA A 771 -8.29 22.26 24.54
C ALA A 771 -6.78 22.50 24.52
N VAL A 772 -6.31 23.64 24.04
CA VAL A 772 -4.87 23.95 23.91
C VAL A 772 -4.09 23.79 25.23
N PRO A 773 -4.53 24.31 26.39
CA PRO A 773 -3.83 24.08 27.66
C PRO A 773 -3.70 22.60 28.03
N ARG A 774 -4.71 21.78 27.73
CA ARG A 774 -4.69 20.33 27.99
C ARG A 774 -3.70 19.61 27.09
N LEU A 775 -3.60 20.02 25.82
CA LEU A 775 -2.59 19.53 24.89
C LEU A 775 -1.16 19.91 25.34
N GLY A 776 -0.99 21.12 25.88
CA GLY A 776 0.28 21.55 26.50
C GLY A 776 0.67 20.64 27.67
N THR A 777 -0.25 20.38 28.60
CA THR A 777 -0.01 19.44 29.71
C THR A 777 0.32 18.03 29.22
N ALA A 778 -0.38 17.54 28.18
CA ALA A 778 -0.09 16.23 27.59
C ALA A 778 1.34 16.18 27.03
N GLY A 779 1.76 17.20 26.27
CA GLY A 779 3.11 17.32 25.72
C GLY A 779 4.20 17.36 26.80
N GLU A 780 3.99 18.13 27.87
CA GLU A 780 4.91 18.18 29.01
C GLU A 780 5.07 16.80 29.68
N LYS A 781 3.97 16.09 29.91
CA LYS A 781 3.99 14.75 30.52
C LYS A 781 4.66 13.71 29.64
N PHE A 782 4.42 13.75 28.32
CA PHE A 782 5.12 12.88 27.38
C PHE A 782 6.62 13.19 27.27
N THR A 783 7.02 14.46 27.40
CA THR A 783 8.44 14.86 27.46
C THR A 783 9.10 14.38 28.75
N GLN A 784 8.42 14.48 29.89
CA GLN A 784 8.90 13.93 31.16
C GLN A 784 9.02 12.40 31.08
N ALA A 785 8.04 11.72 30.47
CA ALA A 785 8.09 10.27 30.25
C ALA A 785 9.28 9.87 29.38
N LEU A 786 9.59 10.65 28.33
CA LEU A 786 10.76 10.44 27.47
C LEU A 786 12.06 10.45 28.29
N ALA A 787 12.27 11.48 29.11
CA ALA A 787 13.45 11.57 29.97
C ALA A 787 13.59 10.37 30.93
N LYS A 788 12.47 9.77 31.36
CA LYS A 788 12.45 8.57 32.20
C LYS A 788 12.76 7.28 31.42
N LEU A 789 12.28 7.16 30.19
CA LEU A 789 12.61 6.04 29.30
C LEU A 789 14.10 6.04 28.90
N GLU A 790 14.74 7.20 28.80
CA GLU A 790 16.18 7.31 28.59
C GLU A 790 17.00 6.79 29.79
N GLN A 791 16.45 6.89 31.01
CA GLN A 791 17.09 6.49 32.28
C GLN A 791 16.65 5.10 32.79
N PRO A 792 16.42 4.14 31.89
CA PRO A 792 15.57 2.95 32.06
C PRO A 792 14.51 2.91 33.21
N GLN A 793 13.87 4.04 33.53
CA GLN A 793 12.87 4.14 34.62
C GLN A 793 11.44 3.86 34.11
N PHE A 794 11.17 2.60 33.73
CA PHE A 794 9.91 2.21 33.05
C PHE A 794 8.63 2.40 33.88
N GLU A 795 8.68 2.24 35.21
CA GLU A 795 7.50 2.42 36.09
C GLU A 795 7.07 3.90 36.18
N GLU A 796 8.04 4.80 36.37
CA GLU A 796 7.80 6.25 36.38
C GLU A 796 7.38 6.76 34.99
N ALA A 797 8.01 6.24 33.93
CA ALA A 797 7.63 6.54 32.56
C ALA A 797 6.18 6.12 32.27
N PHE A 798 5.77 4.91 32.67
CA PHE A 798 4.40 4.42 32.52
C PHE A 798 3.39 5.32 33.26
N GLY A 799 3.71 5.77 34.48
CA GLY A 799 2.88 6.73 35.21
C GLY A 799 2.68 8.04 34.44
N LEU A 800 3.78 8.65 33.99
CA LEU A 800 3.76 9.91 33.24
C LEU A 800 3.06 9.79 31.88
N GLN A 801 3.21 8.65 31.18
CA GLN A 801 2.48 8.39 29.94
C GLN A 801 0.96 8.34 30.18
N ASN A 802 0.50 7.69 31.26
CA ASN A 802 -0.92 7.66 31.62
C ASN A 802 -1.46 9.06 31.96
N GLU A 803 -0.68 9.88 32.66
CA GLU A 803 -1.03 11.28 32.94
C GLU A 803 -1.14 12.08 31.64
N GLY A 804 -0.17 11.94 30.72
CA GLY A 804 -0.19 12.58 29.41
C GLY A 804 -1.39 12.15 28.55
N MET A 805 -1.69 10.85 28.53
CA MET A 805 -2.86 10.31 27.84
C MET A 805 -4.18 10.79 28.44
N THR A 806 -4.24 10.95 29.76
CA THR A 806 -5.43 11.51 30.44
C THR A 806 -5.65 12.97 30.03
N ALA A 807 -4.58 13.76 29.93
CA ALA A 807 -4.66 15.14 29.46
C ALA A 807 -5.05 15.22 27.97
N LEU A 808 -4.51 14.34 27.13
CA LEU A 808 -4.85 14.24 25.71
C LEU A 808 -6.31 13.82 25.50
N ALA A 809 -6.80 12.86 26.27
CA ALA A 809 -8.20 12.43 26.24
C ALA A 809 -9.14 13.55 26.72
N ALA A 810 -8.72 14.32 27.73
CA ALA A 810 -9.46 15.51 28.18
C ALA A 810 -9.51 16.60 27.08
N ALA A 811 -8.45 16.77 26.29
CA ALA A 811 -8.46 17.64 25.13
C ALA A 811 -9.44 17.17 24.05
N ARG A 812 -9.46 15.85 23.75
CA ARG A 812 -10.43 15.27 22.81
C ARG A 812 -11.88 15.45 23.27
N GLU A 813 -12.09 15.30 24.57
CA GLU A 813 -13.42 15.40 25.18
C GLU A 813 -14.07 16.75 24.83
N ILE A 814 -13.29 17.83 24.77
CA ILE A 814 -13.72 19.21 24.47
C ILE A 814 -14.34 19.37 23.06
N PHE A 815 -14.14 18.40 22.17
CA PHE A 815 -14.74 18.39 20.83
C PHE A 815 -15.87 17.37 20.69
N LEU A 816 -16.26 16.65 21.75
CA LEU A 816 -17.41 15.75 21.68
C LEU A 816 -18.70 16.54 21.44
N ASP A 817 -19.51 16.06 20.51
CA ASP A 817 -20.86 16.55 20.28
C ASP A 817 -21.79 16.13 21.44
N LEU A 818 -23.04 16.64 21.42
CA LEU A 818 -24.01 16.38 22.48
C LEU A 818 -24.27 14.87 22.65
N ARG A 819 -24.37 14.14 21.55
CA ARG A 819 -24.66 12.70 21.52
C ARG A 819 -23.52 11.88 22.11
N GLN A 820 -22.28 12.14 21.68
CA GLN A 820 -21.06 11.50 22.14
C GLN A 820 -20.81 11.79 23.62
N LEU A 821 -21.10 13.00 24.08
CA LEU A 821 -20.94 13.38 25.49
C LEU A 821 -21.97 12.67 26.39
N VAL A 822 -23.22 12.52 25.93
CA VAL A 822 -24.24 11.72 26.64
C VAL A 822 -23.83 10.24 26.71
N GLU A 823 -23.30 9.68 25.61
CA GLU A 823 -22.80 8.30 25.60
C GLU A 823 -21.65 8.11 26.58
N LEU A 824 -20.68 9.03 26.60
CA LEU A 824 -19.54 8.96 27.51
C LEU A 824 -19.99 8.97 28.99
N VAL A 825 -20.93 9.86 29.32
CA VAL A 825 -21.52 9.93 30.68
C VAL A 825 -22.25 8.63 31.02
N TYR A 826 -23.01 8.06 30.07
CA TYR A 826 -23.70 6.79 30.27
C TYR A 826 -22.73 5.64 30.56
N GLN A 827 -21.67 5.52 29.74
CA GLN A 827 -20.64 4.48 29.93
C GLN A 827 -19.92 4.62 31.26
N ASP A 828 -19.61 5.85 31.70
CA ASP A 828 -18.98 6.07 33.00
C ASP A 828 -19.92 5.72 34.16
N GLN A 829 -21.22 6.01 34.07
CA GLN A 829 -22.19 5.57 35.07
C GLN A 829 -22.30 4.03 35.13
N LEU A 830 -22.22 3.33 33.99
CA LEU A 830 -22.14 1.87 33.96
C LEU A 830 -20.85 1.35 34.61
N ARG A 831 -19.70 1.99 34.39
CA ARG A 831 -18.43 1.64 35.05
C ARG A 831 -18.51 1.84 36.56
N ILE A 832 -19.03 2.98 37.01
CA ILE A 832 -19.27 3.28 38.42
C ILE A 832 -20.14 2.18 39.05
N ARG A 833 -21.23 1.78 38.40
CA ARG A 833 -22.08 0.67 38.87
C ARG A 833 -21.29 -0.63 39.00
N ARG A 834 -20.42 -0.97 38.04
CA ARG A 834 -19.58 -2.19 38.08
C ARG A 834 -18.57 -2.17 39.24
N TYR A 835 -17.92 -1.03 39.50
CA TYR A 835 -16.98 -0.89 40.63
C TYR A 835 -17.67 -0.95 41.99
N LEU A 836 -18.95 -0.57 42.04
CA LEU A 836 -19.76 -0.63 43.25
C LEU A 836 -20.43 -1.99 43.48
N ASP A 837 -20.34 -2.96 42.57
CA ASP A 837 -21.00 -4.28 42.68
C ASP A 837 -20.16 -5.25 43.53
N PRO A 838 -20.74 -6.02 44.49
CA PRO A 838 -19.99 -7.03 45.25
C PRO A 838 -19.49 -8.20 44.42
N SER A 839 -20.21 -8.56 43.35
CA SER A 839 -19.93 -9.78 42.57
C SER A 839 -18.67 -9.68 41.71
N THR A 840 -18.28 -8.47 41.30
CA THR A 840 -17.02 -8.20 40.59
C THR A 840 -15.83 -8.37 41.52
N ALA A 841 -15.88 -7.81 42.73
CA ALA A 841 -14.87 -8.01 43.76
C ALA A 841 -14.75 -9.49 44.22
N GLU A 842 -15.88 -10.21 44.29
CA GLU A 842 -15.88 -11.66 44.56
C GLU A 842 -15.21 -12.47 43.44
N ARG A 843 -15.34 -12.09 42.17
CA ARG A 843 -14.66 -12.75 41.03
C ARG A 843 -13.15 -12.51 41.06
N ASP A 844 -12.72 -11.28 41.32
CA ASP A 844 -11.30 -10.92 41.35
C ASP A 844 -10.58 -11.54 42.56
N THR A 845 -11.24 -11.61 43.72
CA THR A 845 -10.76 -12.38 44.89
C THR A 845 -10.69 -13.88 44.60
N LEU A 846 -11.67 -14.46 43.91
CA LEU A 846 -11.64 -15.88 43.53
C LEU A 846 -10.49 -16.17 42.54
N ALA A 847 -10.24 -15.26 41.62
CA ALA A 847 -9.14 -15.35 40.67
C ALA A 847 -7.77 -15.22 41.37
N ALA A 848 -7.64 -14.36 42.38
CA ALA A 848 -6.43 -14.20 43.18
C ALA A 848 -6.16 -15.41 44.10
N LEU A 849 -7.20 -15.99 44.71
CA LEU A 849 -7.08 -17.17 45.58
C LEU A 849 -6.68 -18.44 44.81
N LYS A 850 -7.21 -18.63 43.59
CA LYS A 850 -6.78 -19.73 42.71
C LYS A 850 -5.31 -19.62 42.28
N ARG A 851 -4.74 -18.41 42.22
CA ARG A 851 -3.32 -18.17 41.90
C ARG A 851 -2.37 -18.50 43.07
N SER A 852 -2.87 -18.54 44.30
CA SER A 852 -2.07 -18.78 45.52
C SER A 852 -1.97 -20.26 45.94
N GLY A 853 -2.60 -21.20 45.21
CA GLY A 853 -2.50 -22.64 45.51
C GLY A 853 -3.09 -23.09 46.85
N GLY A 854 -3.89 -22.25 47.52
CA GLY A 854 -4.47 -22.54 48.83
C GLY A 854 -5.85 -23.19 48.73
N ASN A 855 -5.96 -24.47 49.09
CA ASN A 855 -7.25 -25.13 49.29
C ASN A 855 -7.79 -24.77 50.70
N SER A 856 -8.65 -23.74 50.81
CA SER A 856 -9.42 -23.50 52.03
C SER A 856 -10.89 -23.22 51.73
N GLY A 857 -11.68 -24.30 51.78
CA GLY A 857 -13.11 -24.21 51.99
C GLY A 857 -13.39 -23.96 53.46
N ARG A 858 -13.67 -22.71 53.84
CA ARG A 858 -14.57 -22.26 54.94
C ARG A 858 -14.40 -20.74 55.15
N ASP A 859 -15.53 -20.03 55.05
CA ASP A 859 -15.85 -18.66 55.52
C ASP A 859 -16.37 -17.69 54.45
N SER A 860 -17.70 -17.65 54.33
CA SER A 860 -18.45 -16.69 53.52
C SER A 860 -18.48 -15.28 54.13
N SER A 861 -18.31 -15.14 55.45
CA SER A 861 -18.25 -13.85 56.16
C SER A 861 -16.94 -13.11 55.89
N SER A 862 -15.81 -13.82 55.87
CA SER A 862 -14.47 -13.31 55.52
C SER A 862 -14.41 -12.83 54.06
N ARG A 863 -15.01 -13.57 53.12
CA ARG A 863 -15.09 -13.19 51.70
C ARG A 863 -15.88 -11.89 51.49
N LYS A 864 -17.04 -11.75 52.14
CA LYS A 864 -17.83 -10.51 52.09
C LYS A 864 -17.05 -9.32 52.67
N GLY A 865 -16.34 -9.50 53.77
CA GLY A 865 -15.46 -8.46 54.34
C GLY A 865 -14.34 -8.01 53.40
N ASN A 866 -13.68 -8.94 52.71
CA ASN A 866 -12.64 -8.64 51.72
C ASN A 866 -13.19 -7.96 50.46
N SER A 867 -14.36 -8.39 49.95
CA SER A 867 -15.00 -7.76 48.78
C SER A 867 -15.38 -6.29 49.05
N LEU A 868 -15.89 -5.98 50.25
CA LEU A 868 -16.24 -4.62 50.66
C LEU A 868 -15.00 -3.72 50.84
N ARG A 869 -13.87 -4.31 51.25
CA ARG A 869 -12.60 -3.61 51.35
C ARG A 869 -12.04 -3.26 49.96
N GLN A 870 -12.13 -4.17 49.00
CA GLN A 870 -11.75 -3.91 47.60
C GLN A 870 -12.64 -2.86 46.93
N ILE A 871 -13.95 -2.88 47.19
CA ILE A 871 -14.84 -1.81 46.72
C ILE A 871 -14.39 -0.44 47.25
N ALA A 872 -13.92 -0.38 48.50
CA ALA A 872 -13.42 0.87 49.09
C ALA A 872 -12.15 1.38 48.38
N GLU A 873 -11.29 0.49 47.88
CA GLU A 873 -10.10 0.85 47.10
C GLU A 873 -10.46 1.54 45.77
N TYR A 874 -11.64 1.26 45.22
CA TYR A 874 -12.13 1.93 44.01
C TYR A 874 -12.84 3.27 44.29
N PHE A 875 -13.11 3.65 45.54
CA PHE A 875 -13.82 4.92 45.83
C PHE A 875 -13.15 6.17 45.26
N PRO A 876 -11.81 6.35 45.32
CA PRO A 876 -11.16 7.50 44.71
C PRO A 876 -11.41 7.56 43.19
N LEU A 877 -11.29 6.42 42.50
CA LEU A 877 -11.53 6.32 41.06
C LEU A 877 -13.00 6.57 40.71
N VAL A 878 -13.93 6.00 41.47
CA VAL A 878 -15.38 6.22 41.30
C VAL A 878 -15.73 7.69 41.54
N SER A 879 -15.14 8.32 42.56
CA SER A 879 -15.27 9.75 42.83
C SER A 879 -14.73 10.61 41.69
N GLU A 880 -13.62 10.21 41.06
CA GLU A 880 -13.07 10.91 39.89
C GLU A 880 -14.02 10.83 38.69
N PHE A 881 -14.51 9.62 38.35
CA PHE A 881 -15.50 9.46 37.26
C PHE A 881 -16.78 10.27 37.54
N GLN A 882 -17.22 10.28 38.79
CA GLN A 882 -18.43 11.01 39.19
C GLN A 882 -18.22 12.53 39.12
N GLN A 883 -17.02 13.03 39.46
CA GLN A 883 -16.65 14.44 39.29
C GLN A 883 -16.60 14.84 37.82
N LYS A 884 -15.99 14.02 36.94
CA LYS A 884 -15.99 14.26 35.49
C LYS A 884 -17.40 14.29 34.92
N ASN A 885 -18.28 13.41 35.38
CA ASN A 885 -19.69 13.41 34.95
C ASN A 885 -20.45 14.69 35.36
N LEU A 886 -20.09 15.33 36.49
CA LEU A 886 -20.63 16.65 36.84
C LEU A 886 -20.20 17.73 35.84
N GLU A 887 -18.91 17.79 35.53
CA GLU A 887 -18.37 18.75 34.55
C GLU A 887 -18.98 18.54 33.15
N ARG A 888 -19.14 17.28 32.73
CA ARG A 888 -19.81 16.94 31.47
C ARG A 888 -21.28 17.33 31.46
N ALA A 889 -21.98 17.16 32.57
CA ALA A 889 -23.38 17.59 32.68
C ALA A 889 -23.51 19.11 32.53
N GLU A 890 -22.56 19.91 33.04
CA GLU A 890 -22.52 21.36 32.81
C GLU A 890 -22.23 21.70 31.35
N ARG A 891 -21.32 20.98 30.72
CA ARG A 891 -21.01 21.17 29.29
C ARG A 891 -22.16 20.78 28.37
N LEU A 892 -22.90 19.72 28.69
CA LEU A 892 -24.17 19.38 28.02
C LEU A 892 -25.16 20.55 28.06
N ALA A 893 -25.18 21.33 29.16
CA ALA A 893 -26.06 22.50 29.24
C ALA A 893 -25.68 23.56 28.18
N LYS A 894 -24.38 23.85 28.01
CA LYS A 894 -23.90 24.78 26.97
C LYS A 894 -24.27 24.30 25.57
N LEU A 895 -24.10 23.00 25.29
CA LEU A 895 -24.42 22.42 23.98
C LEU A 895 -25.93 22.48 23.67
N ILE A 896 -26.78 22.17 24.65
CA ILE A 896 -28.24 22.28 24.51
C ILE A 896 -28.65 23.74 24.26
N GLN A 897 -28.08 24.68 25.01
CA GLN A 897 -28.37 26.12 24.82
C GLN A 897 -27.96 26.63 23.44
N LEU A 898 -26.81 26.17 22.92
CA LEU A 898 -26.38 26.52 21.58
C LEU A 898 -27.33 25.94 20.52
N ALA A 899 -27.74 24.68 20.65
CA ALA A 899 -28.71 24.06 19.76
C ALA A 899 -30.07 24.80 19.78
N GLN A 900 -30.52 25.26 20.96
CA GLN A 900 -31.72 26.09 21.10
C GLN A 900 -31.54 27.46 20.41
N LYS A 901 -30.35 28.09 20.51
CA LYS A 901 -30.05 29.36 19.85
C LYS A 901 -30.04 29.23 18.32
N GLU A 902 -29.44 28.17 17.79
CA GLU A 902 -29.46 27.86 16.35
C GLU A 902 -30.89 27.70 15.84
N LEU A 903 -31.73 26.94 16.56
CA LEU A 903 -33.13 26.73 16.21
C LEU A 903 -33.90 28.06 16.10
N ARG A 904 -33.73 28.95 17.08
CA ARG A 904 -34.37 30.28 17.08
C ARG A 904 -33.93 31.15 15.91
N MET A 905 -32.65 31.09 15.53
CA MET A 905 -32.16 31.85 14.37
C MET A 905 -32.79 31.37 13.07
N VAL A 906 -32.89 30.04 12.88
CA VAL A 906 -33.55 29.44 11.71
C VAL A 906 -35.03 29.85 11.67
N GLN A 907 -35.70 29.84 12.83
CA GLN A 907 -37.10 30.26 12.93
C GLN A 907 -37.29 31.75 12.56
N GLN A 908 -36.42 32.63 13.04
CA GLN A 908 -36.42 34.06 12.67
C GLN A 908 -36.15 34.29 11.17
N GLN A 909 -35.30 33.47 10.55
CA GLN A 909 -35.03 33.55 9.11
C GLN A 909 -36.25 33.14 8.27
N LEU A 910 -36.96 32.07 8.68
CA LEU A 910 -38.21 31.62 8.05
C LEU A 910 -39.35 32.65 8.21
N GLU A 911 -39.46 33.26 9.40
CA GLU A 911 -40.41 34.37 9.66
C GLU A 911 -40.10 35.62 8.82
N ALA A 912 -38.82 35.97 8.66
CA ALA A 912 -38.40 37.09 7.82
C ALA A 912 -38.66 36.83 6.32
N GLN A 913 -38.47 35.60 5.85
CA GLN A 913 -38.77 35.20 4.46
C GLN A 913 -40.28 35.22 4.17
N SER A 914 -41.11 34.84 5.14
CA SER A 914 -42.57 34.89 5.00
C SER A 914 -43.14 36.33 5.08
N ALA A 915 -42.46 37.25 5.78
CA ALA A 915 -42.84 38.66 5.87
C ALA A 915 -42.50 39.52 4.62
N GLN A 916 -41.67 39.02 3.70
CA GLN A 916 -41.22 39.75 2.50
C GLN A 916 -42.08 39.52 1.23
N GLN A 917 -43.18 38.77 1.30
CA GLN A 917 -44.11 38.62 0.17
C GLN A 917 -45.10 39.81 0.09
N PRO A 918 -45.13 40.61 -0.99
CA PRO A 918 -46.08 41.72 -1.14
C PRO A 918 -47.49 41.22 -1.54
N PRO A 919 -48.57 41.95 -1.19
CA PRO A 919 -49.93 41.56 -1.53
C PRO A 919 -50.18 41.69 -3.03
N SER A 920 -50.84 40.67 -3.59
CA SER A 920 -51.21 40.48 -4.99
C SER A 920 -51.90 41.69 -5.64
N GLY A 921 -51.33 42.17 -6.76
CA GLY A 921 -51.98 43.11 -7.68
C GLY A 921 -51.17 43.36 -8.97
N SER A 922 -51.78 43.01 -10.11
CA SER A 922 -51.42 43.32 -11.53
C SER A 922 -50.30 42.52 -12.24
N GLN A 923 -50.74 41.71 -13.22
CA GLN A 923 -50.00 41.01 -14.31
C GLN A 923 -49.80 41.92 -15.55
N PRO A 924 -49.16 41.50 -16.67
CA PRO A 924 -48.15 40.45 -16.90
C PRO A 924 -46.97 40.88 -17.83
N SER A 925 -45.82 40.19 -17.76
CA SER A 925 -45.07 39.79 -18.97
C SER A 925 -44.17 38.59 -18.67
N SER A 926 -43.93 37.81 -19.70
CA SER A 926 -43.68 36.37 -19.73
C SER A 926 -42.24 35.94 -19.38
N GLY A 927 -42.14 35.08 -18.36
CA GLY A 927 -41.01 34.20 -18.06
C GLY A 927 -41.50 33.14 -17.07
N LEU A 928 -41.24 31.85 -17.34
CA LEU A 928 -41.76 30.69 -16.61
C LEU A 928 -41.61 30.82 -15.07
N PRO A 929 -42.68 30.66 -14.28
CA PRO A 929 -42.58 30.71 -12.82
C PRO A 929 -42.06 29.39 -12.25
N GLN A 930 -41.01 29.45 -11.43
CA GLN A 930 -40.71 28.41 -10.45
C GLN A 930 -41.93 28.24 -9.55
N GLN A 931 -42.56 27.07 -9.61
CA GLN A 931 -43.61 26.67 -8.69
C GLN A 931 -43.00 26.51 -7.28
N ALA A 932 -43.14 27.53 -6.44
CA ALA A 932 -43.08 27.33 -4.99
C ALA A 932 -44.34 26.54 -4.59
N GLN A 933 -44.17 25.28 -4.18
CA GLN A 933 -45.26 24.41 -3.73
C GLN A 933 -45.86 24.96 -2.42
N PRO A 934 -47.20 25.19 -2.33
CA PRO A 934 -47.84 25.79 -1.14
C PRO A 934 -47.94 24.89 0.11
N GLY A 935 -47.25 23.74 0.15
CA GLY A 935 -47.44 22.69 1.18
C GLY A 935 -46.31 22.50 2.20
N GLN A 936 -45.11 23.06 1.99
CA GLN A 936 -43.93 22.74 2.81
C GLN A 936 -43.78 23.57 4.10
N ALA A 937 -44.44 24.73 4.18
CA ALA A 937 -44.35 25.61 5.35
C ALA A 937 -44.91 25.02 6.68
N PRO A 938 -46.08 24.33 6.70
CA PRO A 938 -46.59 23.72 7.93
C PRO A 938 -45.76 22.51 8.41
N GLU A 939 -45.26 21.67 7.49
CA GLU A 939 -44.44 20.50 7.84
C GLU A 939 -43.08 20.90 8.45
N GLN A 940 -42.43 21.93 7.89
CA GLN A 940 -41.18 22.47 8.44
C GLN A 940 -41.39 23.12 9.82
N ALA A 941 -42.53 23.80 10.04
CA ALA A 941 -42.89 24.36 11.34
C ALA A 941 -43.13 23.28 12.41
N GLU A 942 -43.80 22.18 12.03
CA GLU A 942 -44.06 21.04 12.92
C GLU A 942 -42.76 20.30 13.30
N GLN A 943 -41.85 20.08 12.34
CA GLN A 943 -40.54 19.49 12.60
C GLN A 943 -39.67 20.36 13.51
N MET A 944 -39.74 21.69 13.36
CA MET A 944 -39.04 22.66 14.21
C MET A 944 -39.60 22.67 15.64
N ALA A 945 -40.93 22.63 15.80
CA ALA A 945 -41.58 22.53 17.11
C ALA A 945 -41.20 21.22 17.84
N ALA A 946 -41.21 20.08 17.12
CA ALA A 946 -40.77 18.80 17.66
C ALA A 946 -39.27 18.80 18.03
N ARG A 947 -38.43 19.55 17.31
CA ARG A 947 -37.02 19.73 17.64
C ARG A 947 -36.83 20.62 18.88
N GLU A 948 -37.66 21.65 19.05
CA GLU A 948 -37.65 22.49 20.25
C GLU A 948 -38.05 21.71 21.50
N GLU A 949 -39.16 20.96 21.43
CA GLU A 949 -39.67 20.15 22.55
C GLU A 949 -38.63 19.12 23.01
N ARG A 950 -37.97 18.43 22.06
CA ARG A 950 -36.85 17.51 22.36
C ARG A 950 -35.71 18.18 23.13
N LEU A 951 -35.32 19.40 22.73
CA LEU A 951 -34.25 20.13 23.42
C LEU A 951 -34.65 20.60 24.83
N GLN A 952 -35.93 20.93 25.05
CA GLN A 952 -36.45 21.27 26.38
C GLN A 952 -36.47 20.04 27.30
N GLU A 953 -36.92 18.90 26.80
CA GLU A 953 -36.92 17.65 27.56
C GLU A 953 -35.50 17.20 27.91
N ALA A 954 -34.56 17.34 26.97
CA ALA A 954 -33.14 17.10 27.21
C ALA A 954 -32.58 17.98 28.33
N GLU A 955 -32.94 19.28 28.37
CA GLU A 955 -32.50 20.18 29.42
C GLU A 955 -33.02 19.77 30.81
N LYS A 956 -34.27 19.30 30.88
CA LYS A 956 -34.89 18.78 32.11
C LYS A 956 -34.16 17.53 32.62
N LEU A 957 -33.95 16.54 31.76
CA LEU A 957 -33.25 15.30 32.11
C LEU A 957 -31.79 15.57 32.51
N ARG A 958 -31.11 16.47 31.81
CA ARG A 958 -29.75 16.91 32.18
C ARG A 958 -29.69 17.58 33.55
N LYS A 959 -30.68 18.43 33.90
CA LYS A 959 -30.79 19.03 35.26
C LYS A 959 -30.99 17.96 36.33
N GLN A 960 -31.85 16.98 36.06
CA GLN A 960 -32.07 15.85 36.98
C GLN A 960 -30.77 15.04 37.16
N ALA A 961 -30.09 14.68 36.08
CA ALA A 961 -28.82 13.95 36.15
C ALA A 961 -27.75 14.72 36.96
N LEU A 962 -27.64 16.05 36.78
CA LEU A 962 -26.73 16.88 37.57
C LEU A 962 -27.01 16.78 39.08
N THR A 963 -28.28 16.77 39.48
CA THR A 963 -28.65 16.63 40.91
C THR A 963 -28.29 15.25 41.47
N GLU A 964 -28.56 14.18 40.71
CA GLU A 964 -28.23 12.80 41.09
C GLU A 964 -26.73 12.60 41.17
N PHE A 965 -25.97 13.16 40.22
CA PHE A 965 -24.50 13.15 40.22
C PHE A 965 -23.91 13.88 41.42
N SER A 966 -24.44 15.06 41.76
CA SER A 966 -23.98 15.83 42.91
C SER A 966 -24.28 15.09 44.22
N TYR A 967 -25.44 14.45 44.30
CA TYR A 967 -25.81 13.61 45.43
C TYR A 967 -24.88 12.38 45.57
N ASN A 968 -24.60 11.67 44.48
CA ASN A 968 -23.66 10.56 44.44
C ASN A 968 -22.26 11.00 44.92
N GLN A 969 -21.77 12.13 44.44
CA GLN A 969 -20.46 12.68 44.82
C GLN A 969 -20.38 13.03 46.32
N LYS A 970 -21.44 13.61 46.87
CA LYS A 970 -21.54 13.89 48.32
C LYS A 970 -21.52 12.61 49.17
N ILE A 971 -22.21 11.56 48.73
CA ILE A 971 -22.17 10.27 49.43
C ILE A 971 -20.77 9.66 49.35
N LEU A 972 -20.15 9.65 48.16
CA LEU A 972 -18.81 9.11 47.95
C LEU A 972 -17.75 9.78 48.83
N THR A 973 -17.73 11.11 48.89
CA THR A 973 -16.80 11.85 49.77
C THR A 973 -17.08 11.56 51.25
N GLY A 974 -18.35 11.45 51.64
CA GLY A 974 -18.75 11.02 52.98
C GLY A 974 -18.37 9.57 53.31
N LEU A 975 -18.31 8.68 52.32
CA LEU A 975 -17.86 7.30 52.48
C LEU A 975 -16.34 7.21 52.55
N MET A 976 -15.59 7.95 51.72
CA MET A 976 -14.13 7.99 51.75
C MET A 976 -13.60 8.48 53.11
N THR A 977 -14.17 9.55 53.66
CA THR A 977 -13.81 10.08 54.99
C THR A 977 -14.12 9.11 56.15
N LYS A 978 -15.08 8.19 55.97
CA LYS A 978 -15.41 7.13 56.93
C LYS A 978 -14.63 5.84 56.69
N ALA A 979 -14.26 5.54 55.44
CA ALA A 979 -13.50 4.37 55.02
C ALA A 979 -12.08 4.39 55.59
N ASP A 980 -11.46 5.57 55.72
CA ASP A 980 -10.19 5.77 56.44
C ASP A 980 -10.26 5.35 57.92
N LYS A 981 -11.47 5.24 58.49
CA LYS A 981 -11.70 4.91 59.90
C LYS A 981 -12.25 3.49 60.13
N SER A 982 -12.92 2.88 59.14
CA SER A 982 -13.52 1.54 59.24
C SER A 982 -13.96 0.97 57.88
N THR A 983 -14.04 -0.36 57.74
CA THR A 983 -14.48 -1.02 56.51
C THR A 983 -15.94 -0.68 56.19
N PRO A 984 -16.28 -0.23 54.97
CA PRO A 984 -17.65 0.18 54.63
C PRO A 984 -18.62 -1.02 54.69
N SER A 985 -19.78 -0.83 55.31
CA SER A 985 -20.81 -1.86 55.39
C SER A 985 -21.74 -1.83 54.17
N THR A 986 -22.35 -2.97 53.84
CA THR A 986 -23.32 -3.09 52.73
C THR A 986 -24.51 -2.13 52.88
N ALA A 987 -24.89 -1.79 54.12
CA ALA A 987 -25.95 -0.82 54.41
C ALA A 987 -25.53 0.62 54.05
N MET A 988 -24.25 0.97 54.23
CA MET A 988 -23.71 2.29 53.88
C MET A 988 -23.62 2.50 52.35
N LEU A 989 -23.46 1.43 51.57
CA LEU A 989 -23.38 1.47 50.10
C LEU A 989 -24.75 1.49 49.40
N LYS A 990 -25.82 1.08 50.08
CA LYS A 990 -27.17 0.97 49.49
C LYS A 990 -27.72 2.29 48.93
N PRO A 991 -27.60 3.46 49.60
CA PRO A 991 -28.06 4.73 49.07
C PRO A 991 -27.33 5.13 47.79
N LEU A 992 -26.01 4.95 47.76
CA LEU A 992 -25.18 5.25 46.59
C LEU A 992 -25.56 4.35 45.40
N ARG A 993 -25.69 3.03 45.62
CA ARG A 993 -26.09 2.09 44.55
C ARG A 993 -27.47 2.39 43.97
N SER A 994 -28.43 2.79 44.83
CA SER A 994 -29.77 3.18 44.38
C SER A 994 -29.69 4.42 43.49
N SER A 995 -29.04 5.48 43.98
CA SER A 995 -28.93 6.74 43.25
C SER A 995 -28.11 6.61 41.95
N VAL A 996 -27.08 5.76 41.91
CA VAL A 996 -26.35 5.42 40.67
C VAL A 996 -27.26 4.67 39.67
N LYS A 997 -28.16 3.80 40.15
CA LYS A 997 -29.14 3.13 39.28
C LYS A 997 -30.14 4.13 38.70
N ASP A 998 -30.59 5.08 39.51
CA ASP A 998 -31.51 6.14 39.08
C ASP A 998 -30.83 7.06 38.07
N SER A 999 -29.57 7.46 38.30
CA SER A 999 -28.80 8.28 37.36
C SER A 999 -28.52 7.59 36.02
N ILE A 1000 -28.29 6.28 36.01
CA ILE A 1000 -28.21 5.50 34.76
C ILE A 1000 -29.53 5.61 33.98
N LYS A 1001 -30.68 5.49 34.65
CA LYS A 1001 -31.99 5.58 34.00
C LYS A 1001 -32.25 6.98 33.43
N THR A 1002 -31.91 8.03 34.18
CA THR A 1002 -32.05 9.42 33.73
C THR A 1002 -31.19 9.70 32.49
N ILE A 1003 -29.94 9.25 32.49
CA ILE A 1003 -29.05 9.40 31.32
C ILE A 1003 -29.50 8.53 30.15
N GLU A 1004 -30.03 7.34 30.39
CA GLU A 1004 -30.61 6.50 29.33
C GLU A 1004 -31.82 7.17 28.67
N GLN A 1005 -32.67 7.85 29.44
CA GLN A 1005 -33.76 8.66 28.88
C GLN A 1005 -33.22 9.82 28.05
N LEU A 1006 -32.20 10.53 28.56
CA LEU A 1006 -31.55 11.61 27.84
C LEU A 1006 -30.95 11.12 26.52
N ARG A 1007 -30.33 9.94 26.54
CA ARG A 1007 -29.78 9.28 25.37
C ARG A 1007 -30.84 8.99 24.31
N ARG A 1008 -32.01 8.48 24.68
CA ARG A 1008 -33.11 8.18 23.73
C ARG A 1008 -33.60 9.40 22.94
N LEU A 1009 -33.41 10.63 23.45
CA LEU A 1009 -33.79 11.85 22.73
C LEU A 1009 -32.86 12.17 21.55
N PHE A 1010 -31.65 11.60 21.53
CA PHE A 1010 -30.58 11.96 20.58
C PHE A 1010 -30.05 10.77 19.75
N PHE A 1011 -30.60 9.57 19.94
CA PHE A 1011 -30.22 8.37 19.20
C PHE A 1011 -31.44 7.84 18.42
N SER A 1012 -31.26 7.52 17.13
CA SER A 1012 -32.36 7.05 16.27
C SER A 1012 -32.77 5.61 16.60
N LEU A 1013 -33.97 5.18 16.16
CA LEU A 1013 -34.43 3.79 16.31
C LEU A 1013 -33.46 2.79 15.67
N ILE A 1014 -32.84 3.17 14.55
CA ILE A 1014 -31.83 2.38 13.83
C ILE A 1014 -30.54 2.27 14.65
N GLU A 1015 -30.12 3.34 15.33
CA GLU A 1015 -28.94 3.31 16.21
C GLU A 1015 -29.19 2.48 17.48
N HIS A 1016 -30.37 2.61 18.08
CA HIS A 1016 -30.77 1.76 19.19
C HIS A 1016 -30.84 0.29 18.78
N LEU A 1017 -31.36 -0.01 17.59
CA LEU A 1017 -31.35 -1.36 17.01
C LEU A 1017 -29.93 -1.87 16.76
N ARG A 1018 -29.03 -1.01 16.25
CA ARG A 1018 -27.61 -1.37 16.03
C ARG A 1018 -26.91 -1.73 17.33
N GLU A 1019 -27.11 -0.93 18.36
CA GLU A 1019 -26.49 -1.16 19.65
C GLU A 1019 -27.06 -2.40 20.36
N THR A 1020 -28.38 -2.63 20.30
CA THR A 1020 -28.98 -3.85 20.86
C THR A 1020 -28.51 -5.09 20.12
N THR A 1021 -28.36 -5.01 18.80
CA THR A 1021 -27.78 -6.08 17.97
C THR A 1021 -26.37 -6.43 18.44
N GLN A 1022 -25.50 -5.42 18.61
CA GLN A 1022 -24.13 -5.63 19.08
C GLN A 1022 -24.09 -6.26 20.48
N LYS A 1023 -24.87 -5.72 21.43
CA LYS A 1023 -24.93 -6.25 22.80
C LYS A 1023 -25.48 -7.67 22.87
N GLN A 1024 -26.39 -8.04 21.96
CA GLN A 1024 -26.92 -9.39 21.86
C GLN A 1024 -25.86 -10.38 21.35
N VAL A 1025 -25.03 -9.97 20.38
CA VAL A 1025 -23.91 -10.79 19.89
C VAL A 1025 -22.86 -10.99 20.98
N GLU A 1026 -22.43 -9.91 21.64
CA GLU A 1026 -21.48 -9.97 22.76
C GLU A 1026 -21.98 -10.86 23.90
N LEU A 1027 -23.27 -10.76 24.25
CA LEU A 1027 -23.87 -11.61 25.27
C LEU A 1027 -23.93 -13.09 24.84
N GLY A 1028 -24.15 -13.37 23.55
CA GLY A 1028 -24.09 -14.72 22.99
C GLY A 1028 -22.70 -15.34 23.12
N ASP A 1029 -21.64 -14.57 22.86
CA ASP A 1029 -20.26 -15.04 23.02
C ASP A 1029 -19.90 -15.28 24.49
N GLU A 1030 -20.26 -14.37 25.39
CA GLU A 1030 -20.09 -14.57 26.84
C GLU A 1030 -20.85 -15.82 27.33
N THR A 1031 -22.05 -16.05 26.80
CA THR A 1031 -22.86 -17.23 27.15
C THR A 1031 -22.18 -18.50 26.65
N ARG A 1032 -21.63 -18.49 25.44
CA ARG A 1032 -20.89 -19.63 24.86
C ARG A 1032 -19.67 -19.98 25.70
N ASP A 1033 -18.92 -18.99 26.19
CA ASP A 1033 -17.80 -19.21 27.09
C ASP A 1033 -18.26 -19.86 28.40
N VAL A 1034 -19.35 -19.39 29.00
CA VAL A 1034 -19.90 -20.02 30.20
C VAL A 1034 -20.38 -21.45 29.94
N VAL A 1035 -21.02 -21.71 28.78
CA VAL A 1035 -21.46 -23.05 28.37
C VAL A 1035 -20.27 -24.00 28.15
N THR A 1036 -19.16 -23.53 27.57
CA THR A 1036 -17.95 -24.36 27.43
C THR A 1036 -17.33 -24.71 28.79
N LEU A 1037 -17.34 -23.76 29.72
CA LEU A 1037 -16.86 -23.97 31.08
C LEU A 1037 -17.81 -24.85 31.90
N ALA A 1038 -19.12 -24.80 31.63
CA ALA A 1038 -20.13 -25.62 32.29
C ALA A 1038 -19.94 -27.12 32.03
N LYS A 1039 -19.29 -27.52 30.93
CA LYS A 1039 -18.94 -28.92 30.65
C LYS A 1039 -18.04 -29.56 31.72
N THR A 1040 -17.36 -28.75 32.53
CA THR A 1040 -16.43 -29.21 33.58
C THR A 1040 -16.80 -28.70 34.98
N ALA A 1041 -17.92 -27.98 35.13
CA ALA A 1041 -18.39 -27.37 36.38
C ALA A 1041 -19.62 -28.10 36.95
N THR A 1042 -19.90 -27.90 38.24
CA THR A 1042 -21.12 -28.44 38.87
C THR A 1042 -22.37 -27.63 38.48
N ASP A 1043 -23.55 -28.24 38.51
CA ASP A 1043 -24.82 -27.57 38.15
C ASP A 1043 -25.06 -26.28 38.96
N ALA A 1044 -24.68 -26.26 40.23
CA ALA A 1044 -24.77 -25.08 41.09
C ALA A 1044 -23.79 -23.96 40.67
N GLU A 1045 -22.58 -24.31 40.24
CA GLU A 1045 -21.60 -23.33 39.71
C GLU A 1045 -22.02 -22.80 38.34
N THR A 1046 -22.59 -23.65 37.50
CA THR A 1046 -23.16 -23.28 36.20
C THR A 1046 -24.34 -22.33 36.41
N ALA A 1047 -25.28 -22.64 37.28
CA ALA A 1047 -26.40 -21.77 37.62
C ALA A 1047 -25.94 -20.40 38.17
N ALA A 1048 -24.92 -20.38 39.03
CA ALA A 1048 -24.36 -19.13 39.56
C ALA A 1048 -23.69 -18.25 38.48
N ARG A 1049 -23.12 -18.86 37.44
CA ARG A 1049 -22.53 -18.14 36.29
C ARG A 1049 -23.58 -17.70 35.27
N MET A 1050 -24.65 -18.48 35.09
CA MET A 1050 -25.73 -18.21 34.14
C MET A 1050 -26.72 -17.16 34.65
N GLY A 1051 -26.93 -17.02 35.97
CA GLY A 1051 -27.87 -16.06 36.55
C GLY A 1051 -27.66 -14.60 36.11
N PRO A 1052 -26.43 -14.04 36.17
CA PRO A 1052 -26.16 -12.68 35.67
C PRO A 1052 -26.40 -12.52 34.16
N LEU A 1053 -26.13 -13.57 33.37
CA LEU A 1053 -26.37 -13.58 31.93
C LEU A 1053 -27.87 -13.60 31.61
N SER A 1054 -28.65 -14.39 32.35
CA SER A 1054 -30.12 -14.38 32.26
C SER A 1054 -30.68 -12.98 32.51
N SER A 1055 -30.21 -12.30 33.57
CA SER A 1055 -30.67 -10.95 33.87
C SER A 1055 -30.33 -9.96 32.74
N ARG A 1056 -29.14 -10.05 32.14
CA ARG A 1056 -28.75 -9.22 30.99
C ARG A 1056 -29.58 -9.54 29.74
N GLN A 1057 -29.81 -10.82 29.47
CA GLN A 1057 -30.63 -11.30 28.36
C GLN A 1057 -32.08 -10.78 28.48
N GLY A 1058 -32.66 -10.84 29.68
CA GLY A 1058 -33.98 -10.31 29.97
C GLY A 1058 -34.06 -8.79 29.76
N THR A 1059 -33.06 -8.03 30.24
CA THR A 1059 -33.02 -6.58 29.97
C THR A 1059 -32.91 -6.26 28.49
N LEU A 1060 -32.08 -7.00 27.73
CA LEU A 1060 -31.98 -6.81 26.30
C LEU A 1060 -33.29 -7.14 25.58
N SER A 1061 -33.99 -8.20 25.98
CA SER A 1061 -35.33 -8.50 25.45
C SER A 1061 -36.30 -7.35 25.67
N THR A 1062 -36.35 -6.76 26.88
CA THR A 1062 -37.25 -5.61 27.14
C THR A 1062 -36.95 -4.39 26.29
N VAL A 1063 -35.66 -4.08 26.07
CA VAL A 1063 -35.26 -2.96 25.20
C VAL A 1063 -35.62 -3.26 23.75
N THR A 1064 -35.39 -4.50 23.30
CA THR A 1064 -35.71 -4.95 21.94
C THR A 1064 -37.21 -4.88 21.67
N GLY A 1065 -38.05 -5.25 22.63
CA GLY A 1065 -39.50 -5.14 22.53
C GLY A 1065 -39.99 -3.69 22.40
N ALA A 1066 -39.35 -2.76 23.13
CA ALA A 1066 -39.66 -1.33 22.99
C ALA A 1066 -39.28 -0.78 21.61
N ILE A 1067 -38.18 -1.27 21.01
CA ILE A 1067 -37.78 -0.92 19.64
C ILE A 1067 -38.82 -1.44 18.63
N ALA A 1068 -39.29 -2.69 18.79
CA ALA A 1068 -40.32 -3.25 17.91
C ALA A 1068 -41.63 -2.44 17.96
N GLU A 1069 -42.07 -2.04 19.16
CA GLU A 1069 -43.27 -1.22 19.33
C GLU A 1069 -43.10 0.17 18.69
N ALA A 1070 -41.93 0.77 18.85
CA ALA A 1070 -41.63 2.08 18.28
C ALA A 1070 -41.56 2.05 16.74
N LEU A 1071 -40.93 1.04 16.13
CA LEU A 1071 -40.93 0.83 14.67
C LEU A 1071 -42.34 0.64 14.11
N SER A 1072 -43.20 -0.06 14.85
CA SER A 1072 -44.61 -0.23 14.48
C SER A 1072 -45.38 1.09 14.53
N LYS A 1073 -45.20 1.91 15.58
CA LYS A 1073 -45.79 3.24 15.70
C LYS A 1073 -45.33 4.19 14.58
N GLU A 1074 -44.04 4.15 14.25
CA GLU A 1074 -43.46 4.98 13.18
C GLU A 1074 -44.04 4.59 11.81
N SER A 1075 -44.21 3.29 11.53
CA SER A 1075 -44.88 2.83 10.31
C SER A 1075 -46.32 3.37 10.18
N GLN A 1076 -47.05 3.47 11.30
CA GLN A 1076 -48.42 4.00 11.33
C GLN A 1076 -48.46 5.52 11.11
N GLN A 1077 -47.44 6.24 11.57
CA GLN A 1077 -47.32 7.69 11.37
C GLN A 1077 -46.98 8.00 9.90
N ILE A 1078 -46.06 7.25 9.30
CA ILE A 1078 -45.73 7.38 7.87
C ILE A 1078 -46.97 7.08 7.01
N ALA A 1079 -47.80 6.10 7.41
CA ALA A 1079 -49.04 5.77 6.73
C ALA A 1079 -50.16 6.83 6.86
N GLN A 1080 -50.07 7.76 7.81
CA GLN A 1080 -51.06 8.82 8.04
C GLN A 1080 -50.71 10.15 7.33
N GLN A 1081 -49.52 10.26 6.72
CA GLN A 1081 -49.12 11.44 5.96
C GLN A 1081 -49.85 11.51 4.61
N PRO A 1082 -50.38 12.68 4.19
CA PRO A 1082 -51.06 12.81 2.91
C PRO A 1082 -50.09 12.54 1.75
N PRO A 1083 -50.51 11.83 0.69
CA PRO A 1083 -49.64 11.50 -0.42
C PRO A 1083 -49.18 12.78 -1.14
N ASN A 1084 -47.88 13.07 -1.08
CA ASN A 1084 -47.27 14.15 -1.83
C ASN A 1084 -47.52 13.95 -3.33
N GLN A 1085 -48.03 15.00 -4.01
CA GLN A 1085 -48.23 14.99 -5.46
C GLN A 1085 -46.87 14.96 -6.17
N GLY A 1086 -46.35 13.75 -6.39
CA GLY A 1086 -45.10 13.52 -7.11
C GLY A 1086 -44.25 12.40 -6.53
N GLY A 1087 -44.83 11.22 -6.28
CA GLY A 1087 -44.06 10.07 -5.81
C GLY A 1087 -44.91 8.97 -5.18
N SER A 1088 -45.90 8.45 -5.89
CA SER A 1088 -46.84 7.43 -5.36
C SER A 1088 -46.24 6.03 -5.13
N GLY A 1089 -44.91 5.90 -5.05
CA GLY A 1089 -44.21 4.61 -4.88
C GLY A 1089 -43.32 4.49 -3.65
N ASP A 1090 -42.77 5.60 -3.12
CA ASP A 1090 -41.68 5.55 -2.14
C ASP A 1090 -42.18 5.48 -0.68
N SER A 1091 -43.25 6.21 -0.35
CA SER A 1091 -43.86 6.19 0.99
C SER A 1091 -44.45 4.81 1.35
N GLY A 1092 -45.01 4.09 0.37
CA GLY A 1092 -45.54 2.73 0.59
C GLY A 1092 -44.45 1.71 0.87
N GLN A 1093 -43.32 1.80 0.17
CA GLN A 1093 -42.15 0.94 0.40
C GLN A 1093 -41.50 1.21 1.75
N MET A 1094 -41.46 2.48 2.19
CA MET A 1094 -40.97 2.85 3.51
C MET A 1094 -41.85 2.29 4.63
N VAL A 1095 -43.18 2.42 4.53
CA VAL A 1095 -44.11 1.80 5.50
C VAL A 1095 -43.90 0.28 5.58
N GLU A 1096 -43.73 -0.37 4.43
CA GLU A 1096 -43.51 -1.82 4.38
C GLU A 1096 -42.18 -2.24 5.02
N LYS A 1097 -41.09 -1.51 4.76
CA LYS A 1097 -39.77 -1.77 5.39
C LYS A 1097 -39.81 -1.61 6.90
N TYR A 1098 -40.45 -0.56 7.42
CA TYR A 1098 -40.59 -0.34 8.86
C TYR A 1098 -41.49 -1.39 9.53
N LEU A 1099 -42.53 -1.84 8.84
CA LEU A 1099 -43.40 -2.92 9.32
C LEU A 1099 -42.66 -4.27 9.39
N GLN A 1100 -41.93 -4.63 8.33
CA GLN A 1100 -41.14 -5.86 8.27
C GLN A 1100 -39.99 -5.85 9.30
N ALA A 1101 -39.31 -4.71 9.45
CA ALA A 1101 -38.29 -4.56 10.49
C ALA A 1101 -38.89 -4.70 11.90
N GLY A 1102 -40.04 -4.07 12.16
CA GLY A 1102 -40.76 -4.21 13.44
C GLY A 1102 -41.13 -5.66 13.76
N GLN A 1103 -41.55 -6.46 12.77
CA GLN A 1103 -41.84 -7.88 12.94
C GLN A 1103 -40.60 -8.69 13.34
N LEU A 1104 -39.49 -8.52 12.62
CA LEU A 1104 -38.22 -9.21 12.90
C LEU A 1104 -37.67 -8.87 14.29
N VAL A 1105 -37.75 -7.60 14.70
CA VAL A 1105 -37.36 -7.18 16.06
C VAL A 1105 -38.30 -7.78 17.11
N GLY A 1106 -39.59 -7.92 16.81
CA GLY A 1106 -40.55 -8.62 17.65
C GLY A 1106 -40.23 -10.11 17.83
N GLU A 1107 -39.87 -10.81 16.75
CA GLU A 1107 -39.45 -12.21 16.79
C GLU A 1107 -38.17 -12.41 17.61
N ALA A 1108 -37.18 -11.53 17.43
CA ALA A 1108 -35.97 -11.50 18.23
C ALA A 1108 -36.29 -11.32 19.72
N THR A 1109 -37.22 -10.41 20.05
CA THR A 1109 -37.66 -10.15 21.43
C THR A 1109 -38.15 -11.42 22.13
N VAL A 1110 -39.00 -12.19 21.44
CA VAL A 1110 -39.56 -13.45 21.96
C VAL A 1110 -38.46 -14.49 22.18
N LYS A 1111 -37.54 -14.65 21.23
CA LYS A 1111 -36.39 -15.57 21.34
C LYS A 1111 -35.49 -15.19 22.52
N MET A 1112 -35.18 -13.91 22.67
CA MET A 1112 -34.36 -13.39 23.78
C MET A 1112 -35.04 -13.60 25.14
N TYR A 1113 -36.36 -13.41 25.22
CA TYR A 1113 -37.12 -13.69 26.44
C TYR A 1113 -37.10 -15.18 26.80
N GLY A 1114 -37.31 -16.06 25.81
CA GLY A 1114 -37.25 -17.51 25.98
C GLY A 1114 -35.89 -17.96 26.52
N VAL A 1115 -34.80 -17.46 25.93
CA VAL A 1115 -33.43 -17.73 26.43
C VAL A 1115 -33.26 -17.28 27.87
N ALA A 1116 -33.71 -16.08 28.23
CA ALA A 1116 -33.58 -15.59 29.60
C ALA A 1116 -34.28 -16.51 30.62
N SER A 1117 -35.43 -17.09 30.23
CA SER A 1117 -36.17 -18.09 31.02
C SER A 1117 -35.43 -19.42 31.11
N MET A 1118 -34.90 -19.94 30.00
CA MET A 1118 -34.13 -21.20 29.99
C MET A 1118 -32.90 -21.15 30.91
N MET A 1119 -32.27 -19.98 31.00
CA MET A 1119 -31.10 -19.77 31.86
C MET A 1119 -31.41 -19.77 33.37
N THR A 1120 -32.69 -19.76 33.77
CA THR A 1120 -33.14 -19.81 35.18
C THR A 1120 -33.85 -21.10 35.54
N GLU A 1121 -33.97 -22.04 34.60
CA GLU A 1121 -34.54 -23.36 34.87
C GLU A 1121 -33.68 -24.18 35.82
N GLU A 1122 -34.32 -25.06 36.60
CA GLU A 1122 -33.65 -25.95 37.55
C GLU A 1122 -32.63 -26.87 36.85
N LYS A 1123 -32.89 -27.22 35.58
CA LYS A 1123 -31.95 -27.91 34.70
C LYS A 1123 -31.78 -27.12 33.40
N ILE A 1124 -30.73 -26.32 33.33
CA ILE A 1124 -30.47 -25.40 32.23
C ILE A 1124 -30.21 -26.17 30.91
N PRO A 1125 -31.02 -25.97 29.85
CA PRO A 1125 -30.84 -26.64 28.56
C PRO A 1125 -29.71 -25.99 27.75
N LEU A 1126 -28.45 -26.31 28.10
CA LEU A 1126 -27.24 -25.68 27.53
C LEU A 1126 -27.12 -25.82 26.00
N GLU A 1127 -27.71 -26.86 25.41
CA GLU A 1127 -27.68 -27.10 23.97
C GLU A 1127 -28.68 -26.23 23.18
N GLU A 1128 -29.74 -25.73 23.83
CA GLU A 1128 -30.80 -24.95 23.18
C GLU A 1128 -30.57 -23.43 23.27
N ILE A 1129 -29.79 -22.98 24.26
CA ILE A 1129 -29.53 -21.56 24.52
C ILE A 1129 -28.78 -20.87 23.38
N SER A 1130 -27.65 -21.45 22.93
CA SER A 1130 -26.80 -20.82 21.90
C SER A 1130 -27.48 -20.70 20.53
N PRO A 1131 -28.19 -21.73 20.02
CA PRO A 1131 -28.97 -21.61 18.78
C PRO A 1131 -30.01 -20.49 18.83
N GLN A 1132 -30.74 -20.33 19.95
CA GLN A 1132 -31.76 -19.30 20.08
C GLN A 1132 -31.19 -17.88 20.18
N GLN A 1133 -30.08 -17.69 20.90
CA GLN A 1133 -29.37 -16.41 20.93
C GLN A 1133 -28.86 -15.98 19.56
N LYS A 1134 -28.37 -16.95 18.78
CA LYS A 1134 -27.91 -16.73 17.40
C LYS A 1134 -29.06 -16.40 16.45
N ALA A 1135 -30.18 -17.10 16.56
CA ALA A 1135 -31.37 -16.79 15.77
C ALA A 1135 -31.88 -15.37 16.08
N ALA A 1136 -31.88 -14.98 17.36
CA ALA A 1136 -32.24 -13.61 17.74
C ALA A 1136 -31.29 -12.55 17.17
N SER A 1137 -29.97 -12.79 17.15
CA SER A 1137 -29.03 -11.84 16.55
C SER A 1137 -29.19 -11.76 15.03
N GLU A 1138 -29.44 -12.87 14.34
CA GLU A 1138 -29.72 -12.89 12.89
C GLU A 1138 -30.98 -12.10 12.52
N ASP A 1139 -32.03 -12.17 13.33
CA ASP A 1139 -33.26 -11.38 13.09
C ASP A 1139 -33.04 -9.89 13.29
N LEU A 1140 -32.27 -9.49 14.32
CA LEU A 1140 -31.92 -8.09 14.56
C LEU A 1140 -31.04 -7.52 13.43
N ILE A 1141 -30.08 -8.30 12.95
CA ILE A 1141 -29.24 -7.92 11.79
C ILE A 1141 -30.10 -7.75 10.53
N ARG A 1142 -31.05 -8.66 10.28
CA ARG A 1142 -31.98 -8.56 9.14
C ARG A 1142 -32.88 -7.33 9.25
N ALA A 1143 -33.44 -7.06 10.43
CA ALA A 1143 -34.24 -5.86 10.66
C ALA A 1143 -33.43 -4.58 10.41
N LEU A 1144 -32.17 -4.57 10.84
CA LEU A 1144 -31.27 -3.45 10.65
C LEU A 1144 -30.89 -3.25 9.18
N ALA A 1145 -30.73 -4.33 8.42
CA ALA A 1145 -30.48 -4.28 6.97
C ALA A 1145 -31.68 -3.73 6.17
N LEU A 1146 -32.91 -3.97 6.63
CA LEU A 1146 -34.12 -3.40 5.99
C LEU A 1146 -34.23 -1.88 6.17
N LEU A 1147 -33.70 -1.35 7.27
CA LEU A 1147 -33.83 0.06 7.67
C LEU A 1147 -32.63 0.92 7.26
N GLN A 1148 -31.50 0.32 6.87
CA GLN A 1148 -30.30 1.05 6.47
C GLN A 1148 -30.15 1.11 4.94
N PRO A 1149 -29.72 2.23 4.36
CA PRO A 1149 -29.19 2.21 2.99
C PRO A 1149 -27.96 1.28 2.96
N PRO A 1150 -27.70 0.58 1.84
CA PRO A 1150 -26.71 -0.49 1.78
C PRO A 1150 -25.32 0.00 2.23
N GLN A 1151 -24.85 -0.52 3.37
CA GLN A 1151 -23.49 -0.27 3.88
C GLN A 1151 -22.54 -1.43 3.54
N PRO A 1152 -21.23 -1.17 3.37
CA PRO A 1152 -20.26 -2.20 2.99
C PRO A 1152 -19.94 -3.14 4.18
N GLU A 1153 -20.08 -4.45 3.99
CA GLU A 1153 -19.73 -5.46 5.02
C GLU A 1153 -18.21 -5.57 5.26
N PRO A 1154 -17.73 -5.85 6.48
CA PRO A 1154 -16.31 -6.12 6.74
C PRO A 1154 -15.87 -7.46 6.13
N GLN A 1155 -14.66 -7.47 5.56
CA GLN A 1155 -14.10 -8.52 4.68
C GLN A 1155 -13.96 -9.94 5.28
N GLN A 1156 -14.30 -10.18 6.55
CA GLN A 1156 -14.12 -11.49 7.20
C GLN A 1156 -15.33 -12.44 7.07
N ASP A 1157 -16.56 -11.93 6.97
CA ASP A 1157 -17.76 -12.79 6.87
C ASP A 1157 -17.99 -13.32 5.44
N GLN A 1158 -17.50 -12.62 4.42
CA GLN A 1158 -17.58 -13.06 3.02
C GLN A 1158 -16.70 -14.29 2.74
N GLN A 1159 -15.56 -14.43 3.41
CA GLN A 1159 -14.70 -15.61 3.28
C GLN A 1159 -15.30 -16.87 3.92
N GLN A 1160 -16.07 -16.73 5.02
CA GLN A 1160 -16.76 -17.87 5.64
C GLN A 1160 -18.00 -18.31 4.85
N LYS A 1161 -18.75 -17.36 4.26
CA LYS A 1161 -19.86 -17.68 3.35
C LYS A 1161 -19.34 -18.38 2.08
N GLN A 1162 -18.24 -17.92 1.49
CA GLN A 1162 -17.61 -18.56 0.31
C GLN A 1162 -17.09 -19.98 0.59
N LYS A 1163 -16.52 -20.23 1.77
CA LYS A 1163 -16.07 -21.59 2.16
C LYS A 1163 -17.24 -22.56 2.38
N LYS A 1164 -18.38 -22.07 2.89
CA LYS A 1164 -19.58 -22.91 3.08
C LYS A 1164 -20.28 -23.25 1.75
N SER A 1165 -20.32 -22.32 0.80
CA SER A 1165 -20.84 -22.59 -0.54
C SER A 1165 -19.96 -23.57 -1.33
N GLN A 1166 -18.63 -23.47 -1.20
CA GLN A 1166 -17.69 -24.41 -1.84
C GLN A 1166 -17.79 -25.84 -1.25
N GLN A 1167 -18.07 -25.98 0.05
CA GLN A 1167 -18.30 -27.30 0.67
C GLN A 1167 -19.64 -27.92 0.27
N GLN A 1168 -20.68 -27.13 -0.02
CA GLN A 1168 -21.96 -27.63 -0.51
C GLN A 1168 -21.91 -28.03 -2.00
N GLU A 1169 -21.06 -27.40 -2.80
CA GLU A 1169 -20.85 -27.79 -4.21
C GLU A 1169 -20.01 -29.07 -4.34
N GLN A 1170 -19.05 -29.30 -3.45
CA GLN A 1170 -18.26 -30.55 -3.44
C GLN A 1170 -19.08 -31.78 -3.03
N GLN A 1171 -20.12 -31.63 -2.20
CA GLN A 1171 -20.99 -32.74 -1.81
C GLN A 1171 -22.02 -33.15 -2.88
N LYS A 1172 -22.23 -32.32 -3.92
CA LYS A 1172 -23.14 -32.63 -5.04
C LYS A 1172 -22.48 -33.35 -6.21
N ALA A 1173 -21.16 -33.59 -6.17
CA ALA A 1173 -20.40 -34.13 -7.30
C ALA A 1173 -20.17 -35.67 -7.25
N ASP A 1174 -20.56 -36.35 -6.17
CA ASP A 1174 -20.28 -37.77 -5.93
C ASP A 1174 -21.54 -38.67 -5.94
N GLU A 1175 -22.38 -38.59 -6.99
CA GLU A 1175 -23.37 -39.64 -7.30
C GLU A 1175 -23.17 -40.18 -8.72
N PRO A 1176 -23.05 -41.51 -8.93
CA PRO A 1176 -22.82 -42.09 -10.26
C PRO A 1176 -24.15 -42.48 -10.92
N GLN A 1177 -24.38 -42.06 -12.16
CA GLN A 1177 -25.44 -42.64 -13.00
C GLN A 1177 -24.97 -43.01 -14.41
N GLN A 1178 -25.44 -44.19 -14.79
CA GLN A 1178 -25.11 -44.99 -15.95
C GLN A 1178 -25.90 -44.57 -17.20
N GLN A 1179 -25.23 -44.78 -18.34
CA GLN A 1179 -25.73 -45.32 -19.62
C GLN A 1179 -26.65 -44.52 -20.57
N ASP A 1180 -26.21 -44.62 -21.83
CA ASP A 1180 -26.93 -44.71 -23.11
C ASP A 1180 -27.33 -43.43 -23.88
N VAL A 1181 -26.39 -43.00 -24.73
CA VAL A 1181 -26.45 -43.07 -26.21
C VAL A 1181 -27.88 -43.12 -26.79
N ASP A 1182 -28.34 -42.06 -27.46
CA ASP A 1182 -28.15 -41.86 -28.92
C ASP A 1182 -28.93 -40.65 -29.48
N ARG A 1183 -28.41 -40.10 -30.58
CA ARG A 1183 -29.00 -39.19 -31.60
C ARG A 1183 -28.96 -37.66 -31.39
N ARG A 1184 -28.16 -37.07 -32.29
CA ARG A 1184 -28.04 -35.67 -32.73
C ARG A 1184 -29.35 -35.11 -33.30
N SER A 1185 -29.59 -33.81 -33.09
CA SER A 1185 -30.14 -32.89 -34.09
C SER A 1185 -29.96 -31.44 -33.61
N ASP A 1186 -29.69 -30.56 -34.56
CA ASP A 1186 -29.21 -29.18 -34.44
C ASP A 1186 -30.03 -28.23 -33.57
N GLY A 1187 -29.28 -27.28 -32.99
CA GLY A 1187 -29.76 -25.92 -32.73
C GLY A 1187 -29.76 -25.52 -31.27
N ASP A 1188 -28.61 -25.10 -30.71
CA ASP A 1188 -28.62 -24.16 -29.58
C ASP A 1188 -27.30 -23.41 -29.29
N MET A 1189 -26.52 -23.10 -30.33
CA MET A 1189 -25.35 -22.21 -30.18
C MET A 1189 -25.77 -20.77 -29.79
N ASN A 1190 -26.95 -20.32 -30.23
CA ASN A 1190 -27.47 -18.99 -29.89
C ASN A 1190 -27.92 -18.88 -28.42
N GLN A 1191 -28.49 -19.94 -27.82
CA GLN A 1191 -28.82 -19.94 -26.40
C GLN A 1191 -27.57 -19.97 -25.52
N MET A 1192 -26.50 -20.64 -25.97
CA MET A 1192 -25.23 -20.66 -25.25
C MET A 1192 -24.52 -19.30 -25.31
N LEU A 1193 -24.60 -18.59 -26.44
CA LEU A 1193 -24.07 -17.23 -26.61
C LEU A 1193 -24.90 -16.16 -25.87
N GLN A 1194 -26.23 -16.31 -25.80
CA GLN A 1194 -27.08 -15.48 -24.93
C GLN A 1194 -26.73 -15.70 -23.46
N GLY A 1195 -26.60 -16.96 -23.02
CA GLY A 1195 -26.20 -17.27 -21.65
C GLY A 1195 -24.79 -16.76 -21.28
N VAL A 1196 -23.88 -16.60 -22.24
CA VAL A 1196 -22.55 -15.99 -22.00
C VAL A 1196 -22.64 -14.46 -21.97
N ARG A 1197 -23.45 -13.85 -22.85
CA ARG A 1197 -23.70 -12.40 -22.84
C ARG A 1197 -24.44 -11.95 -21.59
N ASP A 1198 -25.43 -12.72 -21.13
CA ASP A 1198 -26.16 -12.43 -19.90
C ASP A 1198 -25.23 -12.58 -18.69
N ARG A 1199 -24.37 -13.61 -18.66
CA ARG A 1199 -23.35 -13.78 -17.60
C ARG A 1199 -22.23 -12.74 -17.63
N GLU A 1200 -21.97 -12.07 -18.74
CA GLU A 1200 -21.04 -10.93 -18.82
C GLU A 1200 -21.72 -9.61 -18.50
N ALA A 1201 -22.98 -9.42 -18.91
CA ALA A 1201 -23.79 -8.28 -18.53
C ALA A 1201 -24.02 -8.23 -17.01
N GLN A 1202 -24.29 -9.39 -16.39
CA GLN A 1202 -24.44 -9.52 -14.94
C GLN A 1202 -23.11 -9.28 -14.20
N ARG A 1203 -21.98 -9.74 -14.75
CA ARG A 1203 -20.65 -9.42 -14.20
C ARG A 1203 -20.30 -7.92 -14.29
N ARG A 1204 -20.78 -7.23 -15.34
CA ARG A 1204 -20.62 -5.79 -15.48
C ARG A 1204 -21.54 -5.00 -14.54
N GLN A 1205 -22.77 -5.46 -14.33
CA GLN A 1205 -23.67 -4.90 -13.30
C GLN A 1205 -23.10 -5.13 -11.88
N ASP A 1206 -22.59 -6.31 -11.57
CA ASP A 1206 -21.93 -6.61 -10.30
C ASP A 1206 -20.65 -5.78 -10.08
N GLN A 1207 -19.91 -5.46 -11.16
CA GLN A 1207 -18.75 -4.55 -11.08
C GLN A 1207 -19.16 -3.09 -10.92
N GLN A 1208 -20.25 -2.65 -11.57
CA GLN A 1208 -20.81 -1.31 -11.40
C GLN A 1208 -21.42 -1.12 -10.00
N GLU A 1209 -22.06 -2.14 -9.42
CA GLU A 1209 -22.53 -2.13 -8.04
C GLU A 1209 -21.37 -2.11 -7.03
N ARG A 1210 -20.27 -2.80 -7.31
CA ARG A 1210 -19.04 -2.75 -6.49
C ARG A 1210 -18.35 -1.39 -6.55
N GLN A 1211 -18.36 -0.72 -7.70
CA GLN A 1211 -17.82 0.64 -7.84
C GLN A 1211 -18.72 1.71 -7.19
N LYS A 1212 -20.04 1.48 -7.15
CA LYS A 1212 -20.98 2.33 -6.39
C LYS A 1212 -20.81 2.20 -4.86
N GLN A 1213 -20.22 1.11 -4.37
CA GLN A 1213 -19.98 0.87 -2.94
C GLN A 1213 -18.63 1.41 -2.41
N SER A 1214 -17.74 1.91 -3.28
CA SER A 1214 -16.39 2.38 -2.90
C SER A 1214 -16.22 3.90 -2.84
N ALA A 1215 -17.30 4.67 -2.76
CA ALA A 1215 -17.27 6.13 -2.65
C ALA A 1215 -17.69 6.59 -1.23
N GLY A 1216 -16.73 7.15 -0.48
CA GLY A 1216 -16.97 8.18 0.53
C GLY A 1216 -17.61 7.77 1.86
N TYR A 1217 -16.84 7.88 2.95
CA TYR A 1217 -17.40 8.22 4.26
C TYR A 1217 -17.72 9.72 4.24
N GLN A 1218 -18.96 10.10 3.95
CA GLN A 1218 -19.47 11.43 4.28
C GLN A 1218 -19.95 11.41 5.74
N PRO A 1219 -19.63 12.42 6.57
CA PRO A 1219 -20.40 12.64 7.78
C PRO A 1219 -21.80 13.08 7.35
N VAL A 1220 -22.79 12.23 7.58
CA VAL A 1220 -24.19 12.59 7.38
C VAL A 1220 -24.56 13.63 8.44
N GLU A 1221 -24.37 14.90 8.12
CA GLU A 1221 -25.25 15.94 8.64
C GLU A 1221 -26.60 15.76 7.96
N LYS A 1222 -27.62 15.44 8.77
CA LYS A 1222 -29.05 15.69 8.55
C LYS A 1222 -29.67 15.13 7.27
N ASP A 1223 -30.57 14.19 7.46
CA ASP A 1223 -31.96 14.41 7.06
C ASP A 1223 -32.88 13.52 7.95
N TRP A 1224 -33.67 14.23 8.76
CA TRP A 1224 -34.86 13.86 9.57
C TRP A 1224 -34.78 12.64 10.50
#